data_AF-A0A7H4MCC9-F1
#
_entry.id   AF-A0A7H4MCC9-F1
#
_cell.length_a   1.000
_cell.length_b   1.000
_cell.length_c   1.000
_cell.angle_alpha   90.00
_cell.angle_beta   90.00
_cell.angle_gamma   90.00
#
_symmetry.space_group_name_H-M   'P 1'
#
loop_
_entity.id
_entity.type
_entity.pdbx_description
1 polymer ?
#
loop_
_entity_poly.entity_id
_entity_poly.type
_entity_poly.pdbx_seq_one_letter_code
_entity_poly.pdbx_strand_id
1 'polypeptide(L)'
;MTLDFFHANQCIVLIHYSDQYTSSASYDAITVTAQRGLFERVVAQSGGKQINEFNAFNGDWLLKMLTCNDTIRKERTGIIGAYKFATCLVHQSDITWVPLSVGEMIRVSGNIGLKMTDSDFSRNVQRYKKGAISDDILLVGFKEGNLYLLPVEVKTGSTPDYKKAVQQANELRRYLTELLSDETLASKLYRGLFIRQVLMQIDKYRLYNVFSNDYFEALLAEKEEWLRGNYAIAELENYPAGLVVSHLESGSCFEPSYNMQDGVLKVDLPMSLLPSLVQHPLQVLMNEKDIAQICHVPAEYMLVGQTALKKRESLVPLDVVVDKPEDLKPNLQTEEPSKLAAEPTPDYASECRVEIGQNTLTGEKVFWEYGHKDLANRHLIIFGSSGQGKTYCIQGLLMSLADAQIRSLVIDYTNGFLPNHLEPEFIERTNPKSNILCNEPFGMSPFRAQKQDFGGIFLEEKPHMVAGRVASVFNKVYSTIGERQIAVLNEVIESGVQRYGSAYSLQNMLDDLNEEETAGPALASKLAPLVKSNLFSSDSDKSWNDVFESEHHRSTIMQLASLNHDISMLCTEFLLWDLYSYACSYGSKEKPIPIVLDEVQNLDHRLESPLGKMLTEGRKFGVSLILATQTLSMLRKDEQDRLFQACHKLIFAPAKTETKTYAKILELSMPGTKQAEWEKQLGDLSKGQCLSVGYHLDNGQLKMEC
;
A
#
# COMPACT_ATOMS: atom_id res chain seq x y z
N MET A 1 0.53 22.78 1.39
CA MET A 1 -0.13 23.57 0.33
C MET A 1 -1.62 23.56 0.66
N THR A 2 -2.27 24.71 0.85
CA THR A 2 -3.71 24.74 1.16
C THR A 2 -4.52 24.52 -0.13
N LEU A 3 -5.57 23.70 -0.05
CA LEU A 3 -6.46 23.37 -1.17
C LEU A 3 -7.12 24.61 -1.81
N ASP A 4 -7.19 25.71 -1.06
CA ASP A 4 -7.72 27.02 -1.47
C ASP A 4 -7.11 27.55 -2.78
N PHE A 5 -5.83 27.21 -3.06
CA PHE A 5 -5.15 27.63 -4.28
C PHE A 5 -5.85 27.14 -5.57
N PHE A 6 -6.45 25.94 -5.54
CA PHE A 6 -7.10 25.35 -6.72
C PHE A 6 -8.52 25.88 -6.93
N HIS A 7 -9.20 26.33 -5.87
CA HIS A 7 -10.57 26.84 -5.93
C HIS A 7 -10.67 28.28 -6.45
N ALA A 8 -9.57 29.04 -6.43
CA ALA A 8 -9.50 30.38 -7.03
C ALA A 8 -9.69 30.35 -8.58
N ASN A 9 -9.49 29.19 -9.22
CA ASN A 9 -9.69 28.99 -10.65
C ASN A 9 -11.00 28.23 -10.92
N GLN A 10 -12.09 28.95 -11.24
CA GLN A 10 -13.43 28.37 -11.48
C GLN A 10 -13.50 27.30 -12.60
N CYS A 11 -12.46 27.21 -13.43
CA CYS A 11 -12.35 26.26 -14.55
C CYS A 11 -11.73 24.90 -14.17
N ILE A 12 -11.26 24.70 -12.93
CA ILE A 12 -10.55 23.49 -12.51
C ILE A 12 -11.39 22.72 -11.48
N VAL A 13 -11.64 21.44 -11.75
CA VAL A 13 -12.24 20.49 -10.79
C VAL A 13 -11.15 19.60 -10.26
N LEU A 14 -11.04 19.53 -8.94
CA LEU A 14 -10.09 18.69 -8.25
C LEU A 14 -10.73 17.30 -8.10
N ILE A 15 -10.21 16.27 -8.77
CA ILE A 15 -10.89 14.98 -8.93
C ILE A 15 -10.49 13.96 -7.86
N HIS A 16 -9.22 13.95 -7.48
CA HIS A 16 -8.70 12.91 -6.60
C HIS A 16 -7.61 13.44 -5.70
N TYR A 17 -7.67 13.04 -4.44
CA TYR A 17 -6.64 13.26 -3.44
C TYR A 17 -5.97 11.92 -3.17
N SER A 18 -4.66 11.83 -3.35
CA SER A 18 -3.86 10.74 -2.80
C SER A 18 -3.22 11.23 -1.52
N ASP A 19 -3.37 10.46 -0.46
CA ASP A 19 -2.79 10.62 0.87
C ASP A 19 -2.15 9.30 1.34
N GLN A 20 -1.77 8.48 0.36
CA GLN A 20 -1.34 7.10 0.55
C GLN A 20 0.14 6.93 0.95
N TYR A 21 0.92 8.01 1.02
CA TYR A 21 2.38 7.98 1.01
C TYR A 21 3.04 8.73 2.16
N THR A 22 2.37 9.65 2.88
CA THR A 22 2.99 10.36 4.02
C THR A 22 2.16 10.38 5.30
N SER A 23 2.85 10.32 6.44
CA SER A 23 2.29 10.48 7.79
C SER A 23 1.92 11.93 8.12
N SER A 24 2.18 12.89 7.23
CA SER A 24 1.87 14.31 7.41
C SER A 24 0.40 14.62 7.13
N ALA A 25 -0.21 15.58 7.83
CA ALA A 25 -1.61 15.99 7.63
C ALA A 25 -1.88 16.70 6.27
N SER A 26 -1.03 16.47 5.26
CA SER A 26 -1.06 17.10 3.94
C SER A 26 -1.37 16.06 2.86
N TYR A 27 -2.03 16.47 1.78
CA TYR A 27 -2.28 15.61 0.61
C TYR A 27 -0.97 15.33 -0.15
N ASP A 28 -0.75 14.07 -0.54
CA ASP A 28 0.45 13.60 -1.25
C ASP A 28 0.38 13.82 -2.76
N ALA A 29 -0.80 13.66 -3.36
CA ALA A 29 -1.04 13.99 -4.76
C ALA A 29 -2.45 14.55 -4.95
N ILE A 30 -2.57 15.53 -5.85
CA ILE A 30 -3.84 16.18 -6.19
C ILE A 30 -4.05 16.04 -7.69
N THR A 31 -5.03 15.24 -8.10
CA THR A 31 -5.43 15.14 -9.51
C THR A 31 -6.44 16.23 -9.80
N VAL A 32 -6.16 17.08 -10.79
CA VAL A 32 -7.05 18.14 -11.26
C VAL A 32 -7.42 17.96 -12.73
N THR A 33 -8.62 18.40 -13.12
CA THR A 33 -9.03 18.49 -14.53
C THR A 33 -9.64 19.84 -14.84
N ALA A 34 -9.40 20.33 -16.05
CA ALA A 34 -10.11 21.49 -16.59
C ALA A 34 -11.46 21.11 -17.25
N GLN A 35 -11.79 19.82 -17.37
CA GLN A 35 -12.96 19.33 -18.11
C GLN A 35 -14.25 19.28 -17.26
N ARG A 36 -14.54 20.34 -16.50
CA ARG A 36 -15.73 20.45 -15.62
C ARG A 36 -17.04 20.10 -16.34
N GLY A 37 -17.25 20.68 -17.54
CA GLY A 37 -18.48 20.48 -18.32
C GLY A 37 -18.70 19.05 -18.84
N LEU A 38 -17.67 18.19 -18.88
CA LEU A 38 -17.83 16.77 -19.21
C LEU A 38 -18.49 16.05 -18.04
N PHE A 39 -17.95 16.23 -16.84
CA PHE A 39 -18.49 15.63 -15.61
C PHE A 39 -19.86 16.20 -15.25
N GLU A 40 -20.14 17.48 -15.56
CA GLU A 40 -21.45 18.08 -15.24
C GLU A 40 -22.54 17.44 -16.07
N ARG A 41 -22.24 17.11 -17.33
CA ARG A 41 -23.15 16.37 -18.21
C ARG A 41 -23.38 14.95 -17.73
N VAL A 42 -22.36 14.28 -17.19
CA VAL A 42 -22.46 12.89 -16.70
C VAL A 42 -23.29 12.81 -15.42
N VAL A 43 -23.08 13.74 -14.49
CA VAL A 43 -23.88 13.84 -13.25
C VAL A 43 -25.31 14.30 -13.56
N ALA A 44 -25.50 15.19 -14.53
CA ALA A 44 -26.82 15.64 -14.99
C ALA A 44 -27.64 14.52 -15.65
N GLN A 45 -27.00 13.59 -16.36
CA GLN A 45 -27.67 12.41 -16.94
C GLN A 45 -28.26 11.48 -15.87
N SER A 46 -27.70 11.47 -14.66
CA SER A 46 -28.21 10.71 -13.50
C SER A 46 -29.13 11.53 -12.60
N GLY A 47 -29.50 12.75 -13.02
CA GLY A 47 -30.43 13.62 -12.31
C GLY A 47 -29.79 14.51 -11.25
N GLY A 48 -28.46 14.56 -11.10
CA GLY A 48 -27.77 15.46 -10.18
C GLY A 48 -27.19 16.70 -10.88
N LYS A 49 -27.11 17.84 -10.18
CA LYS A 49 -26.46 19.07 -10.70
C LYS A 49 -25.18 19.47 -9.96
N GLN A 50 -24.90 18.85 -8.81
CA GLN A 50 -23.85 19.28 -7.89
C GLN A 50 -22.66 18.30 -7.91
N ILE A 51 -21.72 18.49 -8.84
CA ILE A 51 -20.45 17.73 -8.86
C ILE A 51 -19.71 17.83 -7.53
N ASN A 52 -19.71 19.04 -6.96
CA ASN A 52 -18.92 19.36 -5.78
C ASN A 52 -19.24 18.44 -4.61
N GLU A 53 -20.51 18.10 -4.41
CA GLU A 53 -20.96 17.24 -3.30
C GLU A 53 -20.65 15.76 -3.56
N PHE A 54 -20.85 15.29 -4.79
CA PHE A 54 -20.42 13.95 -5.19
C PHE A 54 -18.93 13.75 -4.96
N ASN A 55 -18.14 14.75 -5.33
CA ASN A 55 -16.69 14.69 -5.28
C ASN A 55 -16.14 14.97 -3.87
N ALA A 56 -16.83 15.79 -3.07
CA ALA A 56 -16.53 15.96 -1.65
C ALA A 56 -16.79 14.67 -0.88
N PHE A 57 -17.90 13.98 -1.17
CA PHE A 57 -18.30 12.75 -0.50
C PHE A 57 -17.47 11.54 -0.92
N ASN A 58 -17.19 11.39 -2.23
CA ASN A 58 -16.27 10.36 -2.76
C ASN A 58 -15.66 10.72 -4.12
N GLY A 59 -14.39 11.16 -4.13
CA GLY A 59 -13.72 11.65 -5.36
C GLY A 59 -13.48 10.59 -6.44
N ASP A 60 -13.33 9.31 -6.07
CA ASP A 60 -13.10 8.20 -7.02
C ASP A 60 -14.35 7.87 -7.86
N TRP A 61 -15.54 8.19 -7.34
CA TRP A 61 -16.77 7.95 -8.08
C TRP A 61 -16.86 8.76 -9.35
N LEU A 62 -16.34 9.99 -9.36
CA LEU A 62 -16.41 10.88 -10.52
C LEU A 62 -15.64 10.30 -11.72
N LEU A 63 -14.43 9.77 -11.48
CA LEU A 63 -13.61 9.12 -12.51
C LEU A 63 -14.30 7.88 -13.09
N LYS A 64 -14.86 7.05 -12.20
CA LYS A 64 -15.52 5.80 -12.59
C LYS A 64 -16.88 6.06 -13.26
N MET A 65 -17.57 7.14 -12.95
CA MET A 65 -18.88 7.48 -13.53
C MET A 65 -18.85 7.70 -15.04
N LEU A 66 -17.69 8.01 -15.63
CA LEU A 66 -17.53 8.13 -17.09
C LEU A 66 -17.70 6.81 -17.84
N THR A 67 -17.44 5.68 -17.19
CA THR A 67 -17.38 4.35 -17.81
C THR A 67 -18.35 3.34 -17.20
N CYS A 68 -19.05 3.71 -16.12
CA CYS A 68 -19.98 2.82 -15.41
C CYS A 68 -21.33 2.68 -16.13
N ASN A 69 -21.95 1.52 -15.97
CA ASN A 69 -23.31 1.24 -16.44
C ASN A 69 -24.38 2.02 -15.65
N ASP A 70 -25.62 2.04 -16.15
CA ASP A 70 -26.73 2.79 -15.52
C ASP A 70 -27.07 2.31 -14.10
N THR A 71 -26.89 1.03 -13.81
CA THR A 71 -27.16 0.45 -12.49
C THR A 71 -26.22 1.04 -11.44
N ILE A 72 -24.91 1.04 -11.70
CA ILE A 72 -23.89 1.61 -10.79
C ILE A 72 -24.09 3.13 -10.64
N ARG A 73 -24.49 3.81 -11.71
CA ARG A 73 -24.80 5.25 -11.66
C ARG A 73 -26.00 5.55 -10.76
N LYS A 74 -27.07 4.77 -10.88
CA LYS A 74 -28.25 4.87 -10.01
C LYS A 74 -27.90 4.60 -8.55
N GLU A 75 -27.14 3.54 -8.27
CA GLU A 75 -26.69 3.17 -6.92
C GLU A 75 -25.94 4.31 -6.23
N ARG A 76 -24.89 4.86 -6.88
CA ARG A 76 -24.12 5.99 -6.34
C ARG A 76 -24.96 7.26 -6.14
N THR A 77 -25.90 7.51 -7.05
CA THR A 77 -26.83 8.63 -6.94
C THR A 77 -27.75 8.45 -5.73
N GLY A 78 -28.21 7.22 -5.48
CA GLY A 78 -28.96 6.85 -4.28
C GLY A 78 -28.17 7.12 -3.00
N ILE A 79 -26.88 6.78 -2.96
CA ILE A 79 -26.03 7.06 -1.78
C ILE A 79 -25.93 8.55 -1.50
N ILE A 80 -25.78 9.39 -2.55
CA ILE A 80 -25.79 10.85 -2.40
C ILE A 80 -27.13 11.36 -1.87
N GLY A 81 -28.25 10.85 -2.37
CA GLY A 81 -29.57 11.18 -1.86
C GLY A 81 -29.75 10.79 -0.40
N ALA A 82 -29.30 9.60 -0.03
CA ALA A 82 -29.42 9.04 1.31
C ALA A 82 -28.58 9.79 2.35
N TYR A 83 -27.32 10.17 2.07
CA TYR A 83 -26.54 10.91 3.08
C TYR A 83 -27.11 12.32 3.29
N LYS A 84 -27.60 12.98 2.22
CA LYS A 84 -28.25 14.29 2.35
C LYS A 84 -29.51 14.21 3.20
N PHE A 85 -30.35 13.21 2.92
CA PHE A 85 -31.55 12.92 3.69
C PHE A 85 -31.21 12.64 5.16
N ALA A 86 -30.29 11.72 5.43
CA ALA A 86 -29.89 11.35 6.78
C ALA A 86 -29.25 12.52 7.55
N THR A 87 -28.47 13.38 6.88
CA THR A 87 -27.92 14.60 7.48
C THR A 87 -29.04 15.57 7.88
N CYS A 88 -30.08 15.72 7.05
CA CYS A 88 -31.23 16.56 7.37
C CYS A 88 -31.98 16.09 8.61
N LEU A 89 -32.03 14.78 8.88
CA LEU A 89 -32.66 14.23 10.09
C LEU A 89 -31.95 14.63 11.38
N VAL A 90 -30.63 14.89 11.33
CA VAL A 90 -29.80 15.04 12.54
C VAL A 90 -29.20 16.43 12.74
N HIS A 91 -29.17 17.28 11.71
CA HIS A 91 -28.43 18.54 11.75
C HIS A 91 -28.98 19.60 12.73
N GLN A 92 -30.23 19.49 13.16
CA GLN A 92 -30.86 20.43 14.10
C GLN A 92 -30.61 20.06 15.57
N SER A 93 -29.81 19.02 15.82
CA SER A 93 -29.40 18.59 17.16
C SER A 93 -28.22 19.42 17.67
N ASP A 94 -27.94 19.30 18.96
CA ASP A 94 -26.74 19.85 19.61
C ASP A 94 -25.45 19.05 19.35
N ILE A 95 -25.48 18.15 18.36
CA ILE A 95 -24.35 17.32 17.95
C ILE A 95 -23.85 17.78 16.58
N THR A 96 -22.54 17.96 16.44
CA THR A 96 -21.94 18.24 15.13
C THR A 96 -21.80 16.93 14.36
N TRP A 97 -22.58 16.74 13.30
CA TRP A 97 -22.55 15.52 12.48
C TRP A 97 -21.71 15.68 11.22
N VAL A 98 -20.81 14.72 10.98
CA VAL A 98 -19.95 14.62 9.80
C VAL A 98 -20.32 13.35 9.02
N PRO A 99 -20.89 13.46 7.80
CA PRO A 99 -21.11 12.29 6.95
C PRO A 99 -19.81 11.82 6.32
N LEU A 100 -19.55 10.52 6.36
CA LEU A 100 -18.37 9.86 5.76
C LEU A 100 -18.80 8.76 4.80
N SER A 101 -18.04 8.60 3.72
CA SER A 101 -18.10 7.42 2.84
C SER A 101 -17.29 6.29 3.48
N VAL A 102 -17.93 5.19 3.85
CA VAL A 102 -17.25 4.05 4.49
C VAL A 102 -16.27 3.42 3.52
N GLY A 103 -16.66 3.22 2.25
CA GLY A 103 -15.76 2.74 1.21
C GLY A 103 -14.52 3.63 0.98
N GLU A 104 -14.65 4.96 1.13
CA GLU A 104 -13.48 5.85 1.06
C GLU A 104 -12.61 5.77 2.31
N MET A 105 -13.22 5.74 3.50
CA MET A 105 -12.50 5.55 4.76
C MET A 105 -11.70 4.24 4.74
N ILE A 106 -12.29 3.15 4.27
CA ILE A 106 -11.63 1.85 4.10
C ILE A 106 -10.45 1.95 3.14
N ARG A 107 -10.64 2.58 1.97
CA ARG A 107 -9.60 2.73 0.94
C ARG A 107 -8.41 3.55 1.43
N VAL A 108 -8.69 4.65 2.13
CA VAL A 108 -7.67 5.58 2.63
C VAL A 108 -6.95 5.01 3.87
N SER A 109 -7.70 4.33 4.75
CA SER A 109 -7.15 3.79 6.00
C SER A 109 -6.44 2.45 5.84
N GLY A 110 -6.65 1.75 4.71
CA GLY A 110 -5.99 0.48 4.37
C GLY A 110 -4.46 0.54 4.35
N ASN A 111 -3.87 1.74 4.18
CA ASN A 111 -2.42 1.96 4.23
C ASN A 111 -1.88 2.30 5.63
N ILE A 112 -2.74 2.64 6.60
CA ILE A 112 -2.35 3.11 7.96
C ILE A 112 -2.61 2.04 9.03
N GLY A 113 -2.79 0.78 8.63
CA GLY A 113 -2.97 -0.35 9.54
C GLY A 113 -4.41 -0.59 10.00
N LEU A 114 -5.36 0.23 9.57
CA LEU A 114 -6.79 -0.08 9.63
C LEU A 114 -7.11 -1.02 8.45
N LYS A 115 -6.65 -2.27 8.52
CA LYS A 115 -6.94 -3.30 7.52
C LYS A 115 -8.44 -3.59 7.51
N MET A 116 -9.15 -2.86 6.67
CA MET A 116 -10.56 -3.08 6.37
C MET A 116 -10.69 -3.67 4.96
N THR A 117 -9.92 -4.72 4.64
CA THR A 117 -10.08 -5.44 3.36
C THR A 117 -11.13 -6.54 3.51
N ASP A 118 -11.89 -6.79 2.43
CA ASP A 118 -12.97 -7.80 2.33
C ASP A 118 -12.60 -9.23 2.78
N SER A 119 -11.33 -9.52 3.03
CA SER A 119 -10.85 -10.80 3.57
C SER A 119 -10.67 -10.83 5.10
N ASP A 120 -10.43 -9.69 5.75
CA ASP A 120 -10.18 -9.60 7.20
C ASP A 120 -11.45 -9.34 8.03
N PHE A 121 -12.52 -8.81 7.41
CA PHE A 121 -13.84 -8.67 8.03
C PHE A 121 -14.52 -10.00 8.42
N SER A 122 -13.92 -11.15 8.11
CA SER A 122 -14.46 -12.47 8.45
C SER A 122 -13.60 -13.32 9.37
N ARG A 123 -12.45 -12.83 9.87
CA ARG A 123 -11.50 -13.75 10.54
C ARG A 123 -10.92 -13.37 11.89
N ASN A 124 -10.76 -12.11 12.29
CA ASN A 124 -9.86 -11.82 13.43
C ASN A 124 -10.40 -10.99 14.61
N VAL A 125 -11.72 -10.82 14.74
CA VAL A 125 -12.31 -10.41 16.03
C VAL A 125 -13.19 -11.55 16.54
N GLN A 126 -12.89 -11.99 17.75
CA GLN A 126 -13.42 -13.13 18.50
C GLN A 126 -14.79 -13.69 18.00
N ARG A 127 -14.76 -14.95 17.56
CA ARG A 127 -15.92 -15.88 17.47
C ARG A 127 -17.11 -15.57 16.53
N TYR A 128 -17.00 -14.93 15.36
CA TYR A 128 -18.15 -14.92 14.42
C TYR A 128 -17.78 -15.12 12.93
N LYS A 129 -18.46 -16.08 12.28
CA LYS A 129 -18.33 -16.44 10.86
C LYS A 129 -19.23 -15.55 9.99
N LYS A 130 -18.71 -15.04 8.86
CA LYS A 130 -19.46 -14.50 7.69
C LYS A 130 -20.62 -13.54 8.03
N GLY A 131 -20.32 -12.27 8.31
CA GLY A 131 -21.32 -11.19 8.31
C GLY A 131 -21.18 -10.29 7.08
N ALA A 132 -22.29 -9.77 6.55
CA ALA A 132 -22.27 -8.67 5.59
C ALA A 132 -22.17 -7.36 6.39
N ILE A 133 -21.24 -6.46 6.05
CA ILE A 133 -21.06 -5.14 6.66
C ILE A 133 -21.45 -4.07 5.64
N SER A 134 -21.90 -2.91 6.11
CA SER A 134 -22.23 -1.76 5.26
C SER A 134 -20.96 -1.04 4.79
N ASP A 135 -20.87 -0.71 3.50
CA ASP A 135 -19.79 0.07 2.88
C ASP A 135 -20.26 1.46 2.38
N ASP A 136 -21.50 1.83 2.69
CA ASP A 136 -22.16 3.03 2.17
C ASP A 136 -21.78 4.31 2.94
N ILE A 137 -22.45 4.60 4.06
CA ILE A 137 -22.36 5.89 4.77
C ILE A 137 -22.22 5.68 6.28
N LEU A 138 -21.38 6.49 6.91
CA LEU A 138 -21.28 6.63 8.36
C LEU A 138 -21.45 8.10 8.76
N LEU A 139 -22.48 8.42 9.53
CA LEU A 139 -22.62 9.71 10.19
C LEU A 139 -21.90 9.66 11.55
N VAL A 140 -20.90 10.53 11.73
CA VAL A 140 -20.13 10.63 12.98
C VAL A 140 -20.50 11.92 13.69
N GLY A 141 -21.02 11.79 14.91
CA GLY A 141 -21.46 12.90 15.75
C GLY A 141 -20.44 13.25 16.83
N PHE A 142 -20.25 14.54 17.09
CA PHE A 142 -19.33 15.07 18.09
C PHE A 142 -20.06 15.98 19.07
N LYS A 143 -19.98 15.68 20.36
CA LYS A 143 -20.52 16.51 21.45
C LYS A 143 -19.84 16.20 22.78
N GLU A 144 -19.28 17.23 23.43
CA GLU A 144 -18.76 17.18 24.82
C GLU A 144 -17.84 15.96 25.09
N GLY A 145 -16.85 15.71 24.22
CA GLY A 145 -15.93 14.58 24.36
C GLY A 145 -16.55 13.19 24.10
N ASN A 146 -17.79 13.14 23.61
CA ASN A 146 -18.47 11.92 23.18
C ASN A 146 -18.58 11.85 21.66
N LEU A 147 -18.28 10.66 21.13
CA LEU A 147 -18.39 10.31 19.72
C LEU A 147 -19.59 9.39 19.50
N TYR A 148 -20.44 9.76 18.54
CA TYR A 148 -21.65 9.02 18.17
C TYR A 148 -21.49 8.42 16.77
N LEU A 149 -21.87 7.16 16.61
CA LEU A 149 -21.78 6.44 15.34
C LEU A 149 -23.19 6.09 14.84
N LEU A 150 -23.56 6.62 13.68
CA LEU A 150 -24.83 6.34 13.02
C LEU A 150 -24.57 5.79 11.61
N PRO A 151 -24.52 4.45 11.42
CA PRO A 151 -24.38 3.85 10.10
C PRO A 151 -25.65 4.03 9.27
N VAL A 152 -25.48 4.22 7.96
CA VAL A 152 -26.58 4.35 7.00
C VAL A 152 -26.31 3.45 5.79
N GLU A 153 -27.08 2.38 5.66
CA GLU A 153 -27.07 1.47 4.50
C GLU A 153 -28.05 1.96 3.45
N VAL A 154 -27.67 1.87 2.18
CA VAL A 154 -28.45 2.38 1.05
C VAL A 154 -28.83 1.26 0.10
N LYS A 155 -30.08 1.29 -0.38
CA LYS A 155 -30.57 0.37 -1.41
C LYS A 155 -31.29 1.16 -2.49
N THR A 156 -30.98 0.90 -3.76
CA THR A 156 -31.56 1.65 -4.89
C THR A 156 -32.09 0.70 -5.94
N GLY A 157 -33.33 0.89 -6.38
CA GLY A 157 -33.97 0.09 -7.42
C GLY A 157 -35.10 -0.79 -6.87
N SER A 158 -34.93 -2.10 -6.91
CA SER A 158 -35.94 -3.06 -6.45
C SER A 158 -35.93 -3.22 -4.93
N THR A 159 -37.03 -3.75 -4.38
CA THR A 159 -37.16 -4.03 -2.94
C THR A 159 -36.00 -4.91 -2.44
N PRO A 160 -35.21 -4.45 -1.46
CA PRO A 160 -34.04 -5.18 -0.97
C PRO A 160 -34.40 -6.28 0.04
N ASP A 161 -33.46 -7.19 0.28
CA ASP A 161 -33.50 -8.03 1.49
C ASP A 161 -33.18 -7.17 2.70
N TYR A 162 -34.22 -6.69 3.35
CA TYR A 162 -34.07 -5.80 4.49
C TYR A 162 -33.44 -6.46 5.72
N LYS A 163 -33.57 -7.78 5.91
CA LYS A 163 -32.92 -8.45 7.05
C LYS A 163 -31.40 -8.35 6.90
N LYS A 164 -30.93 -8.55 5.67
CA LYS A 164 -29.52 -8.37 5.32
C LYS A 164 -29.08 -6.91 5.47
N ALA A 165 -29.86 -5.95 4.99
CA ALA A 165 -29.51 -4.53 5.08
C ALA A 165 -29.42 -4.02 6.54
N VAL A 166 -30.37 -4.44 7.40
CA VAL A 166 -30.34 -4.12 8.84
C VAL A 166 -29.12 -4.76 9.52
N GLN A 167 -28.79 -6.01 9.15
CA GLN A 167 -27.59 -6.67 9.65
C GLN A 167 -26.32 -5.92 9.24
N GLN A 168 -26.23 -5.44 7.99
CA GLN A 168 -25.08 -4.67 7.50
C GLN A 168 -24.82 -3.39 8.31
N ALA A 169 -25.87 -2.61 8.59
CA ALA A 169 -25.75 -1.40 9.39
C ALA A 169 -25.34 -1.71 10.85
N ASN A 170 -25.97 -2.69 11.48
CA ASN A 170 -25.66 -3.08 12.86
C ASN A 170 -24.23 -3.63 13.01
N GLU A 171 -23.76 -4.43 12.05
CA GLU A 171 -22.41 -4.98 12.07
C GLU A 171 -21.34 -3.89 11.90
N LEU A 172 -21.55 -2.91 11.02
CA LEU A 172 -20.64 -1.76 10.88
C LEU A 172 -20.50 -1.00 12.20
N ARG A 173 -21.63 -0.70 12.86
CA ARG A 173 -21.62 0.02 14.15
C ARG A 173 -20.92 -0.78 15.23
N ARG A 174 -21.23 -2.07 15.36
CA ARG A 174 -20.59 -2.96 16.34
C ARG A 174 -19.07 -2.95 16.17
N TYR A 175 -18.62 -3.18 14.94
CA TYR A 175 -17.20 -3.26 14.62
C TYR A 175 -16.45 -1.96 14.94
N LEU A 176 -16.97 -0.81 14.51
CA LEU A 176 -16.35 0.48 14.84
C LEU A 176 -16.38 0.79 16.34
N THR A 177 -17.44 0.38 17.02
CA THR A 177 -17.53 0.53 18.48
C THR A 177 -16.49 -0.32 19.18
N GLU A 178 -16.32 -1.59 18.81
CA GLU A 178 -15.29 -2.49 19.39
C GLU A 178 -13.88 -1.96 19.12
N LEU A 179 -13.59 -1.59 17.86
CA LEU A 179 -12.30 -1.07 17.43
C LEU A 179 -11.88 0.19 18.19
N LEU A 180 -12.84 1.07 18.46
CA LEU A 180 -12.61 2.36 19.11
C LEU A 180 -12.84 2.33 20.63
N SER A 181 -13.45 1.29 21.23
CA SER A 181 -13.81 1.30 22.66
C SER A 181 -12.70 0.85 23.60
N ASP A 182 -11.80 -0.04 23.17
CA ASP A 182 -10.77 -0.57 24.08
C ASP A 182 -9.79 0.51 24.56
N GLU A 183 -9.24 0.35 25.77
CA GLU A 183 -8.26 1.27 26.36
C GLU A 183 -6.80 0.94 25.98
N THR A 184 -6.59 0.01 25.04
CA THR A 184 -5.25 -0.40 24.62
C THR A 184 -4.55 0.71 23.84
N LEU A 185 -3.22 0.65 23.78
CA LEU A 185 -2.42 1.58 22.96
C LEU A 185 -2.82 1.52 21.48
N ALA A 186 -3.17 0.33 20.98
CA ALA A 186 -3.66 0.15 19.61
C ALA A 186 -4.98 0.90 19.38
N SER A 187 -5.92 0.81 20.33
CA SER A 187 -7.20 1.51 20.21
C SER A 187 -7.06 3.01 20.36
N LYS A 188 -6.15 3.52 21.20
CA LYS A 188 -5.80 4.95 21.21
C LYS A 188 -5.24 5.43 19.86
N LEU A 189 -4.40 4.62 19.21
CA LEU A 189 -3.90 4.91 17.86
C LEU A 189 -5.03 4.88 16.83
N TYR A 190 -5.91 3.87 16.86
CA TYR A 190 -7.06 3.79 15.95
C TYR A 190 -8.03 4.96 16.12
N ARG A 191 -8.23 5.45 17.35
CA ARG A 191 -9.00 6.67 17.62
C ARG A 191 -8.38 7.89 16.95
N GLY A 192 -7.09 8.11 17.14
CA GLY A 192 -6.38 9.23 16.49
C GLY A 192 -6.44 9.15 14.96
N LEU A 193 -6.27 7.97 14.38
CA LEU A 193 -6.38 7.73 12.94
C LEU A 193 -7.79 7.94 12.40
N PHE A 194 -8.80 7.46 13.13
CA PHE A 194 -10.21 7.66 12.76
C PHE A 194 -10.57 9.14 12.76
N ILE A 195 -10.21 9.89 13.81
CA ILE A 195 -10.42 11.34 13.86
C ILE A 195 -9.68 12.06 12.73
N ARG A 196 -8.47 11.64 12.39
CA ARG A 196 -7.75 12.19 11.25
C ARG A 196 -8.55 12.04 9.94
N GLN A 197 -9.17 10.88 9.71
CA GLN A 197 -10.05 10.68 8.55
C GLN A 197 -11.26 11.64 8.56
N VAL A 198 -11.86 11.86 9.73
CA VAL A 198 -12.95 12.82 9.89
C VAL A 198 -12.51 14.24 9.52
N LEU A 199 -11.37 14.69 10.04
CA LEU A 199 -10.83 16.02 9.76
C LEU A 199 -10.53 16.21 8.27
N MET A 200 -9.98 15.19 7.61
CA MET A 200 -9.74 15.22 6.16
C MET A 200 -11.03 15.31 5.35
N GLN A 201 -12.11 14.70 5.82
CA GLN A 201 -13.42 14.85 5.20
C GLN A 201 -14.00 16.26 5.40
N ILE A 202 -13.82 16.84 6.59
CA ILE A 202 -14.22 18.23 6.88
C ILE A 202 -13.50 19.20 5.94
N ASP A 203 -12.20 19.00 5.70
CA ASP A 203 -11.43 19.82 4.76
C ASP A 203 -12.01 19.75 3.34
N LYS A 204 -12.44 18.57 2.88
CA LYS A 204 -13.14 18.43 1.58
C LYS A 204 -14.47 19.18 1.58
N TYR A 205 -15.27 19.07 2.64
CA TYR A 205 -16.55 19.76 2.73
C TYR A 205 -16.41 21.28 2.74
N ARG A 206 -15.38 21.80 3.41
CA ARG A 206 -15.06 23.23 3.39
C ARG A 206 -14.59 23.67 2.00
N LEU A 207 -13.70 22.90 1.37
CA LEU A 207 -13.23 23.20 0.01
C LEU A 207 -14.40 23.32 -0.97
N TYR A 208 -15.31 22.35 -0.94
CA TYR A 208 -16.44 22.28 -1.88
C TYR A 208 -17.66 23.10 -1.44
N ASN A 209 -17.58 23.82 -0.32
CA ASN A 209 -18.67 24.59 0.28
C ASN A 209 -19.97 23.77 0.43
N VAL A 210 -19.84 22.54 0.95
CA VAL A 210 -20.99 21.62 1.15
C VAL A 210 -21.80 22.00 2.39
N PHE A 211 -21.13 22.44 3.45
CA PHE A 211 -21.72 22.97 4.68
C PHE A 211 -21.39 24.46 4.82
N SER A 212 -22.09 25.16 5.71
CA SER A 212 -21.72 26.54 6.06
C SER A 212 -20.35 26.58 6.75
N ASN A 213 -19.62 27.68 6.60
CA ASN A 213 -18.24 27.80 7.06
C ASN A 213 -18.07 27.64 8.58
N ASP A 214 -19.12 27.98 9.32
CA ASP A 214 -19.24 27.95 10.78
C ASP A 214 -19.68 26.60 11.34
N TYR A 215 -20.27 25.71 10.52
CA TYR A 215 -20.88 24.46 10.98
C TYR A 215 -19.91 23.53 11.74
N PHE A 216 -18.62 23.50 11.34
CA PHE A 216 -17.60 22.65 11.96
C PHE A 216 -16.69 23.39 12.96
N GLU A 217 -16.91 24.67 13.25
CA GLU A 217 -15.98 25.47 14.06
C GLU A 217 -15.82 24.92 15.49
N ALA A 218 -16.90 24.49 16.12
CA ALA A 218 -16.86 23.90 17.47
C ALA A 218 -15.99 22.64 17.51
N LEU A 219 -16.15 21.74 16.53
CA LEU A 219 -15.35 20.52 16.40
C LEU A 219 -13.87 20.85 16.14
N LEU A 220 -13.60 21.80 15.24
CA LEU A 220 -12.24 22.19 14.86
C LEU A 220 -11.50 22.92 15.99
N ALA A 221 -12.21 23.61 16.89
CA ALA A 221 -11.62 24.22 18.08
C ALA A 221 -11.02 23.16 19.03
N GLU A 222 -11.65 21.99 19.12
CA GLU A 222 -11.21 20.87 19.98
C GLU A 222 -10.37 19.82 19.23
N LYS A 223 -9.93 20.09 17.99
CA LYS A 223 -9.30 19.12 17.10
C LYS A 223 -8.13 18.34 17.72
N GLU A 224 -7.33 19.00 18.58
CA GLU A 224 -6.17 18.39 19.22
C GLU A 224 -6.61 17.30 20.20
N GLU A 225 -7.73 17.50 20.89
CA GLU A 225 -8.19 16.60 21.94
C GLU A 225 -8.89 15.39 21.34
N TRP A 226 -9.58 15.60 20.22
CA TRP A 226 -10.07 14.51 19.37
C TRP A 226 -8.91 13.66 18.83
N LEU A 227 -7.84 14.29 18.31
CA LEU A 227 -6.67 13.57 17.75
C LEU A 227 -5.89 12.77 18.80
N ARG A 228 -5.91 13.21 20.07
CA ARG A 228 -5.33 12.44 21.20
C ARG A 228 -6.09 11.14 21.49
N GLY A 229 -7.32 10.98 20.98
CA GLY A 229 -8.13 9.78 21.18
C GLY A 229 -8.77 9.67 22.57
N ASN A 230 -8.83 10.78 23.32
CA ASN A 230 -9.41 10.84 24.67
C ASN A 230 -10.90 11.19 24.62
N TYR A 231 -11.69 10.38 23.91
CA TYR A 231 -13.14 10.51 23.83
C TYR A 231 -13.84 9.19 24.16
N ALA A 232 -15.10 9.27 24.58
CA ALA A 232 -15.95 8.10 24.81
C ALA A 232 -16.88 7.86 23.62
N ILE A 233 -17.23 6.59 23.36
CA ILE A 233 -18.27 6.25 22.39
C ILE A 233 -19.60 6.20 23.11
N ALA A 234 -20.56 6.99 22.65
CA ALA A 234 -21.86 7.15 23.25
C ALA A 234 -22.99 6.63 22.34
N GLU A 235 -24.09 6.20 22.97
CA GLU A 235 -25.35 5.92 22.28
C GLU A 235 -26.39 6.99 22.64
N LEU A 236 -27.17 7.40 21.63
CA LEU A 236 -28.30 8.29 21.81
C LEU A 236 -29.45 7.56 22.50
N GLU A 237 -30.08 8.21 23.47
CA GLU A 237 -31.32 7.75 24.06
C GLU A 237 -32.50 7.98 23.09
N ASN A 238 -33.39 7.00 22.95
CA ASN A 238 -34.62 7.08 22.14
C ASN A 238 -34.43 7.44 20.65
N TYR A 239 -33.26 7.17 20.07
CA TYR A 239 -33.00 7.37 18.63
C TYR A 239 -32.53 6.06 17.96
N PRO A 240 -32.79 5.85 16.66
CA PRO A 240 -32.32 4.67 15.96
C PRO A 240 -30.80 4.51 16.02
N ALA A 241 -30.37 3.26 16.18
CA ALA A 241 -28.97 2.85 16.20
C ALA A 241 -28.31 2.89 14.81
N GLY A 242 -29.10 2.95 13.75
CA GLY A 242 -28.66 2.97 12.36
C GLY A 242 -29.86 3.22 11.44
N LEU A 243 -29.58 3.47 10.16
CA LEU A 243 -30.60 3.70 9.13
C LEU A 243 -30.42 2.74 7.96
N VAL A 244 -31.52 2.32 7.34
CA VAL A 244 -31.54 1.70 6.01
C VAL A 244 -32.41 2.58 5.13
N VAL A 245 -31.82 3.28 4.16
CA VAL A 245 -32.54 4.17 3.24
C VAL A 245 -32.67 3.50 1.88
N SER A 246 -33.90 3.19 1.47
CA SER A 246 -34.20 2.51 0.22
C SER A 246 -34.89 3.45 -0.76
N HIS A 247 -34.29 3.69 -1.93
CA HIS A 247 -34.92 4.39 -3.05
C HIS A 247 -35.57 3.36 -3.99
N LEU A 248 -36.88 3.21 -3.90
CA LEU A 248 -37.64 2.14 -4.54
C LEU A 248 -38.38 2.60 -5.80
N GLU A 249 -38.36 1.80 -6.86
CA GLU A 249 -39.12 2.09 -8.08
C GLU A 249 -40.63 2.13 -7.82
N SER A 250 -41.34 2.90 -8.66
CA SER A 250 -42.74 3.30 -8.45
C SER A 250 -43.74 2.14 -8.36
N GLY A 251 -43.36 0.92 -8.75
CA GLY A 251 -44.18 -0.28 -8.59
C GLY A 251 -44.13 -0.90 -7.18
N SER A 252 -43.19 -0.48 -6.33
CA SER A 252 -42.92 -1.09 -5.02
C SER A 252 -43.11 -0.12 -3.85
N CYS A 253 -43.11 1.20 -4.10
CA CYS A 253 -43.29 2.23 -3.07
C CYS A 253 -43.94 3.48 -3.69
N PHE A 254 -45.13 3.83 -3.22
CA PHE A 254 -45.89 5.00 -3.67
C PHE A 254 -45.75 6.19 -2.72
N GLU A 255 -45.60 5.92 -1.42
CA GLU A 255 -45.46 6.91 -0.36
C GLU A 255 -44.27 6.55 0.55
N PRO A 256 -43.59 7.54 1.14
CA PRO A 256 -42.53 7.29 2.12
C PRO A 256 -43.01 6.40 3.28
N SER A 257 -42.20 5.42 3.67
CA SER A 257 -42.52 4.51 4.78
C SER A 257 -41.38 4.45 5.81
N TYR A 258 -41.75 4.37 7.09
CA TYR A 258 -40.82 4.42 8.22
C TYR A 258 -41.12 3.27 9.18
N ASN A 259 -40.16 2.36 9.37
CA ASN A 259 -40.35 1.19 10.22
C ASN A 259 -39.09 0.85 11.01
N MET A 260 -39.23 0.67 12.33
CA MET A 260 -38.13 0.21 13.18
C MET A 260 -37.98 -1.31 13.11
N GLN A 261 -36.76 -1.78 12.88
CA GLN A 261 -36.40 -3.20 12.96
C GLN A 261 -35.01 -3.37 13.58
N ASP A 262 -34.90 -4.18 14.64
CA ASP A 262 -33.63 -4.51 15.31
C ASP A 262 -32.78 -3.28 15.67
N GLY A 263 -33.45 -2.21 16.13
CA GLY A 263 -32.83 -0.92 16.47
C GLY A 263 -32.49 -0.02 15.28
N VAL A 264 -32.71 -0.46 14.05
CA VAL A 264 -32.42 0.27 12.80
C VAL A 264 -33.71 0.81 12.20
N LEU A 265 -33.72 2.09 11.81
CA LEU A 265 -34.85 2.70 11.12
C LEU A 265 -34.77 2.41 9.63
N LYS A 266 -35.79 1.74 9.11
CA LYS A 266 -35.98 1.56 7.68
C LYS A 266 -36.77 2.72 7.12
N VAL A 267 -36.24 3.33 6.07
CA VAL A 267 -36.86 4.41 5.34
C VAL A 267 -37.00 3.98 3.88
N ASP A 268 -38.23 3.76 3.43
CA ASP A 268 -38.51 3.52 2.02
C ASP A 268 -38.96 4.83 1.39
N LEU A 269 -38.21 5.33 0.40
CA LEU A 269 -38.51 6.54 -0.34
C LEU A 269 -38.83 6.19 -1.81
N PRO A 270 -39.91 6.74 -2.38
CA PRO A 270 -40.16 6.61 -3.81
C PRO A 270 -38.98 7.16 -4.63
N MET A 271 -38.57 6.45 -5.68
CA MET A 271 -37.47 6.84 -6.58
C MET A 271 -37.70 8.23 -7.21
N SER A 272 -38.96 8.67 -7.34
CA SER A 272 -39.32 10.02 -7.81
C SER A 272 -38.81 11.15 -6.91
N LEU A 273 -38.56 10.88 -5.62
CA LEU A 273 -38.01 11.88 -4.69
C LEU A 273 -36.48 12.01 -4.81
N LEU A 274 -35.78 11.00 -5.32
CA LEU A 274 -34.32 10.99 -5.40
C LEU A 274 -33.74 12.21 -6.16
N PRO A 275 -34.26 12.61 -7.33
CA PRO A 275 -33.79 13.83 -7.99
C PRO A 275 -33.92 15.09 -7.12
N SER A 276 -34.98 15.20 -6.31
CA SER A 276 -35.19 16.35 -5.44
C SER A 276 -34.14 16.44 -4.33
N LEU A 277 -33.67 15.30 -3.81
CA LEU A 277 -32.60 15.21 -2.82
C LEU A 277 -31.24 15.50 -3.45
N VAL A 278 -30.99 15.04 -4.66
CA VAL A 278 -29.66 15.15 -5.27
C VAL A 278 -29.41 16.52 -5.93
N GLN A 279 -30.43 17.15 -6.53
CA GLN A 279 -30.26 18.38 -7.31
C GLN A 279 -30.00 19.63 -6.47
N HIS A 280 -30.53 19.68 -5.25
CA HIS A 280 -30.39 20.84 -4.37
C HIS A 280 -29.11 20.70 -3.55
N PRO A 281 -28.32 21.78 -3.37
CA PRO A 281 -27.22 21.80 -2.41
C PRO A 281 -27.71 21.39 -1.01
N LEU A 282 -26.87 20.70 -0.25
CA LEU A 282 -27.19 20.26 1.11
C LEU A 282 -27.62 21.44 1.99
N GLN A 283 -26.95 22.58 1.87
CA GLN A 283 -27.31 23.81 2.62
C GLN A 283 -28.77 24.25 2.35
N VAL A 284 -29.24 24.12 1.11
CA VAL A 284 -30.63 24.44 0.74
C VAL A 284 -31.59 23.43 1.37
N LEU A 285 -31.20 22.15 1.43
CA LEU A 285 -32.00 21.11 2.08
C LEU A 285 -32.05 21.26 3.60
N MET A 286 -31.00 21.78 4.24
CA MET A 286 -30.96 22.01 5.68
C MET A 286 -31.75 23.27 6.09
N ASN A 287 -31.66 24.35 5.30
CA ASN A 287 -32.14 25.67 5.74
C ASN A 287 -33.42 26.15 5.06
N GLU A 288 -33.63 25.79 3.80
CA GLU A 288 -34.69 26.39 2.96
C GLU A 288 -35.82 25.42 2.63
N LYS A 289 -35.54 24.11 2.61
CA LYS A 289 -36.52 23.08 2.29
C LYS A 289 -36.85 22.24 3.50
N ASP A 290 -38.14 22.06 3.74
CA ASP A 290 -38.61 21.14 4.77
C ASP A 290 -38.59 19.70 4.24
N ILE A 291 -37.46 19.01 4.43
CA ILE A 291 -37.34 17.58 4.09
C ILE A 291 -38.32 16.72 4.89
N ALA A 292 -38.65 17.11 6.13
CA ALA A 292 -39.64 16.38 6.92
C ALA A 292 -41.03 16.45 6.25
N GLN A 293 -41.37 17.58 5.64
CA GLN A 293 -42.59 17.72 4.85
C GLN A 293 -42.50 16.99 3.50
N ILE A 294 -41.39 17.10 2.77
CA ILE A 294 -41.21 16.52 1.43
C ILE A 294 -41.20 14.98 1.48
N CYS A 295 -40.57 14.41 2.50
CA CYS A 295 -40.45 12.97 2.69
C CYS A 295 -41.44 12.42 3.73
N HIS A 296 -42.34 13.23 4.28
CA HIS A 296 -43.30 12.84 5.32
C HIS A 296 -42.63 12.16 6.53
N VAL A 297 -41.51 12.71 7.00
CA VAL A 297 -40.73 12.15 8.12
C VAL A 297 -41.52 12.32 9.43
N PRO A 298 -41.76 11.24 10.20
CA PRO A 298 -42.32 11.35 11.55
C PRO A 298 -41.41 12.17 12.48
N ALA A 299 -42.01 13.04 13.30
CA ALA A 299 -41.27 13.96 14.18
C ALA A 299 -40.31 13.26 15.15
N GLU A 300 -40.63 12.02 15.56
CA GLU A 300 -39.79 11.18 16.43
C GLU A 300 -38.43 10.79 15.81
N TYR A 301 -38.30 10.83 14.48
CA TYR A 301 -37.05 10.53 13.77
C TYR A 301 -36.28 11.79 13.36
N MET A 302 -36.78 12.98 13.73
CA MET A 302 -36.04 14.24 13.61
C MET A 302 -35.31 14.51 14.92
N LEU A 303 -33.98 14.44 14.91
CA LEU A 303 -33.15 14.74 16.07
C LEU A 303 -32.98 16.27 16.18
N VAL A 304 -33.78 16.88 17.05
CA VAL A 304 -33.84 18.35 17.21
C VAL A 304 -33.51 18.73 18.66
N GLY A 305 -32.67 19.74 18.83
CA GLY A 305 -32.35 20.32 20.14
C GLY A 305 -31.40 19.45 20.98
N GLN A 306 -31.63 19.42 22.30
CA GLN A 306 -30.73 18.77 23.25
C GLN A 306 -30.88 17.25 23.25
N THR A 307 -29.76 16.55 23.09
CA THR A 307 -29.71 15.08 23.07
C THR A 307 -29.28 14.48 24.41
N ALA A 308 -29.85 13.32 24.77
CA ALA A 308 -29.55 12.59 26.00
C ALA A 308 -28.71 11.32 25.75
N LEU A 309 -27.81 11.01 26.68
CA LEU A 309 -26.96 9.83 26.68
C LEU A 309 -27.70 8.62 27.27
N LYS A 310 -27.65 7.49 26.57
CA LYS A 310 -28.16 6.21 27.10
C LYS A 310 -27.26 5.72 28.24
N LYS A 311 -27.79 5.66 29.47
CA LYS A 311 -27.05 5.19 30.66
C LYS A 311 -26.70 3.70 30.55
N ARG A 312 -25.44 3.32 30.75
CA ARG A 312 -25.01 1.92 30.90
C ARG A 312 -25.35 1.41 32.31
N GLU A 313 -25.97 0.24 32.43
CA GLU A 313 -26.08 -0.47 33.71
C GLU A 313 -24.67 -0.94 34.14
N SER A 314 -24.20 -0.46 35.29
CA SER A 314 -22.85 -0.75 35.81
C SER A 314 -22.78 -2.16 36.39
N LEU A 315 -21.90 -3.01 35.87
CA LEU A 315 -21.34 -4.14 36.62
C LEU A 315 -20.20 -3.64 37.51
N VAL A 316 -20.21 -4.10 38.76
CA VAL A 316 -19.46 -3.66 39.93
C VAL A 316 -17.93 -3.68 39.69
N PRO A 317 -17.14 -2.67 40.12
CA PRO A 317 -15.68 -2.71 40.06
C PRO A 317 -15.09 -3.51 41.23
N LEU A 318 -14.10 -4.35 40.96
CA LEU A 318 -13.15 -4.87 41.95
C LEU A 318 -11.95 -3.92 42.02
N ASP A 319 -11.67 -3.44 43.23
CA ASP A 319 -10.50 -2.65 43.59
C ASP A 319 -9.18 -3.39 43.32
N VAL A 320 -8.25 -2.76 42.59
CA VAL A 320 -6.81 -2.97 42.79
C VAL A 320 -6.11 -1.62 42.73
N VAL A 321 -5.52 -1.26 43.86
CA VAL A 321 -4.73 -0.06 44.17
C VAL A 321 -3.40 -0.10 43.42
N VAL A 322 -3.02 0.99 42.76
CA VAL A 322 -1.62 1.29 42.40
C VAL A 322 -1.34 2.77 42.66
N ASP A 323 -0.26 2.99 43.42
CA ASP A 323 0.22 4.28 43.92
C ASP A 323 0.59 5.30 42.84
N LYS A 324 0.42 6.58 43.20
CA LYS A 324 0.82 7.77 42.44
C LYS A 324 2.35 7.91 42.35
N PRO A 325 2.90 8.41 41.24
CA PRO A 325 4.17 9.12 41.22
C PRO A 325 3.96 10.64 41.29
N GLU A 326 4.71 11.29 42.18
CA GLU A 326 4.86 12.75 42.28
C GLU A 326 5.79 13.34 41.19
N ASP A 327 5.56 14.63 40.95
CA ASP A 327 6.25 15.55 40.06
C ASP A 327 7.78 15.61 40.20
N LEU A 328 8.50 15.61 39.06
CA LEU A 328 9.77 16.33 38.92
C LEU A 328 9.92 16.92 37.51
N LYS A 329 10.05 18.25 37.45
CA LYS A 329 10.35 19.08 36.27
C LYS A 329 11.82 18.96 35.83
N PRO A 330 12.15 19.33 34.57
CA PRO A 330 13.39 18.96 33.91
C PRO A 330 14.55 19.89 34.29
N ASN A 331 15.77 19.36 34.28
CA ASN A 331 16.97 20.19 34.25
C ASN A 331 17.82 19.82 33.03
N LEU A 332 18.02 20.81 32.16
CA LEU A 332 18.88 20.73 30.99
C LEU A 332 20.35 20.64 31.42
N GLN A 333 21.07 19.66 30.91
CA GLN A 333 22.50 19.78 30.62
C GLN A 333 22.75 19.27 29.21
N THR A 334 23.04 20.22 28.33
CA THR A 334 23.56 20.05 26.98
C THR A 334 24.97 19.47 27.05
N GLU A 335 25.16 18.25 26.56
CA GLU A 335 26.45 17.79 26.05
C GLU A 335 26.37 17.74 24.52
N GLU A 336 27.21 18.54 23.87
CA GLU A 336 27.38 18.59 22.42
C GLU A 336 27.99 17.27 21.92
N PRO A 337 27.43 16.60 20.90
CA PRO A 337 28.14 15.56 20.19
C PRO A 337 29.15 16.20 19.23
N SER A 338 30.42 15.84 19.42
CA SER A 338 31.52 16.26 18.57
C SER A 338 31.29 15.80 17.12
N LYS A 339 31.38 16.76 16.21
CA LYS A 339 31.41 16.52 14.77
C LYS A 339 32.71 15.80 14.41
N LEU A 340 32.63 14.51 14.13
CA LEU A 340 33.63 13.85 13.29
C LEU A 340 33.33 14.24 11.83
N ALA A 341 34.25 15.00 11.26
CA ALA A 341 34.22 15.48 9.90
C ALA A 341 34.19 14.30 8.93
N ALA A 342 33.14 14.20 8.12
CA ALA A 342 33.17 13.42 6.91
C ALA A 342 34.01 14.18 5.87
N GLU A 343 35.11 13.56 5.43
CA GLU A 343 35.83 14.03 4.24
C GLU A 343 34.92 13.92 3.00
N PRO A 344 35.07 14.83 2.02
CA PRO A 344 34.23 14.83 0.83
C PRO A 344 34.56 13.63 -0.07
N THR A 345 33.66 12.66 -0.15
CA THR A 345 33.72 11.60 -1.17
C THR A 345 33.38 12.16 -2.56
N PRO A 346 34.06 11.73 -3.64
CA PRO A 346 33.85 12.26 -4.99
C PRO A 346 32.44 12.01 -5.54
N ASP A 347 31.94 12.96 -6.32
CA ASP A 347 30.67 12.95 -7.04
C ASP A 347 30.75 11.96 -8.24
N TYR A 348 30.54 10.67 -8.00
CA TYR A 348 30.79 9.60 -9.00
C TYR A 348 29.67 9.37 -10.02
N ALA A 349 28.46 9.92 -9.82
CA ALA A 349 27.27 9.47 -10.57
C ALA A 349 26.70 10.45 -11.60
N SER A 350 27.14 11.72 -11.64
CA SER A 350 26.38 12.78 -12.30
C SER A 350 26.34 12.74 -13.84
N GLU A 351 27.16 11.90 -14.51
CA GLU A 351 27.17 11.75 -15.97
C GLU A 351 27.32 10.28 -16.48
N CYS A 352 27.08 9.27 -15.64
CA CYS A 352 27.26 7.87 -16.08
C CYS A 352 26.24 7.45 -17.16
N ARG A 353 26.73 6.97 -18.32
CA ARG A 353 25.91 6.39 -19.38
C ARG A 353 26.38 4.96 -19.64
N VAL A 354 25.47 4.01 -19.53
CA VAL A 354 25.76 2.58 -19.69
C VAL A 354 25.40 2.17 -21.11
N GLU A 355 26.38 1.76 -21.91
CA GLU A 355 26.13 1.30 -23.28
C GLU A 355 25.35 -0.03 -23.26
N ILE A 356 24.20 -0.05 -23.94
CA ILE A 356 23.36 -1.24 -24.12
C ILE A 356 23.78 -1.98 -25.39
N GLY A 357 24.01 -1.25 -26.48
CA GLY A 357 24.31 -1.81 -27.79
C GLY A 357 24.26 -0.76 -28.89
N GLN A 358 23.95 -1.18 -30.13
CA GLN A 358 23.87 -0.31 -31.30
C GLN A 358 22.51 -0.44 -31.99
N ASN A 359 22.00 0.66 -32.50
CA ASN A 359 20.81 0.69 -33.34
C ASN A 359 21.08 -0.12 -34.61
N THR A 360 20.21 -1.08 -34.93
CA THR A 360 20.41 -2.02 -36.04
C THR A 360 20.32 -1.36 -37.41
N LEU A 361 19.72 -0.17 -37.52
CA LEU A 361 19.57 0.58 -38.77
C LEU A 361 20.65 1.65 -38.94
N THR A 362 20.91 2.45 -37.89
CA THR A 362 21.83 3.60 -37.97
C THR A 362 23.25 3.25 -37.54
N GLY A 363 23.44 2.18 -36.76
CA GLY A 363 24.72 1.82 -36.14
C GLY A 363 25.10 2.71 -34.95
N GLU A 364 24.24 3.66 -34.56
CA GLU A 364 24.49 4.55 -33.43
C GLU A 364 24.39 3.81 -32.11
N LYS A 365 25.21 4.20 -31.14
CA LYS A 365 25.21 3.60 -29.81
C LYS A 365 23.94 3.97 -29.04
N VAL A 366 23.34 2.97 -28.40
CA VAL A 366 22.16 3.10 -27.54
C VAL A 366 22.62 2.97 -26.09
N PHE A 367 22.21 3.93 -25.26
CA PHE A 367 22.62 4.02 -23.87
C PHE A 367 21.43 3.93 -22.93
N TRP A 368 21.68 3.33 -21.77
CA TRP A 368 20.91 3.55 -20.56
C TRP A 368 21.51 4.74 -19.83
N GLU A 369 20.71 5.81 -19.65
CA GLU A 369 21.15 7.08 -19.08
C GLU A 369 21.33 7.04 -17.55
N TYR A 370 22.03 6.02 -17.06
CA TYR A 370 22.12 5.55 -15.68
C TYR A 370 22.34 6.64 -14.62
N GLY A 371 23.24 7.59 -14.88
CA GLY A 371 23.63 8.67 -13.99
C GLY A 371 22.69 9.88 -14.02
N HIS A 372 21.78 9.95 -14.98
CA HIS A 372 20.96 11.14 -15.22
C HIS A 372 20.00 11.41 -14.04
N LYS A 373 20.00 12.65 -13.53
CA LYS A 373 19.27 13.04 -12.31
C LYS A 373 17.75 12.93 -12.43
N ASP A 374 17.24 13.13 -13.64
CA ASP A 374 15.81 13.07 -13.98
C ASP A 374 15.27 11.63 -14.16
N LEU A 375 16.13 10.59 -14.11
CA LEU A 375 15.62 9.22 -14.05
C LEU A 375 14.86 8.99 -12.75
N ALA A 376 13.62 8.50 -12.87
CA ALA A 376 12.78 8.22 -11.71
C ALA A 376 13.32 7.07 -10.84
N ASN A 377 13.98 6.08 -11.46
CA ASN A 377 14.74 5.02 -10.81
C ASN A 377 15.79 4.45 -11.76
N ARG A 378 16.72 3.66 -11.22
CA ARG A 378 17.79 2.97 -11.97
C ARG A 378 17.51 1.47 -12.08
N HIS A 379 16.25 1.07 -12.18
CA HIS A 379 15.90 -0.32 -12.46
C HIS A 379 15.81 -0.55 -13.97
N LEU A 380 16.36 -1.68 -14.41
CA LEU A 380 16.30 -2.19 -15.76
C LEU A 380 15.75 -3.62 -15.71
N ILE A 381 14.81 -3.94 -16.59
CA ILE A 381 14.25 -5.28 -16.70
C ILE A 381 14.43 -5.84 -18.11
N ILE A 382 14.83 -7.11 -18.18
CA ILE A 382 15.15 -7.83 -19.40
C ILE A 382 14.14 -8.96 -19.59
N PHE A 383 13.41 -8.90 -20.68
CA PHE A 383 12.43 -9.91 -21.07
C PHE A 383 12.96 -10.72 -22.25
N GLY A 384 12.60 -12.00 -22.32
CA GLY A 384 12.88 -12.81 -23.49
C GLY A 384 12.87 -14.30 -23.20
N SER A 385 12.61 -15.10 -24.23
CA SER A 385 12.68 -16.56 -24.11
C SER A 385 14.10 -17.05 -23.76
N SER A 386 14.21 -18.31 -23.32
CA SER A 386 15.52 -18.93 -23.06
C SER A 386 16.41 -18.89 -24.32
N GLY A 387 17.70 -18.61 -24.14
CA GLY A 387 18.69 -18.62 -25.22
C GLY A 387 18.74 -17.38 -26.14
N GLN A 388 17.96 -16.32 -25.87
CA GLN A 388 17.91 -15.13 -26.73
C GLN A 388 19.01 -14.09 -26.49
N GLY A 389 19.85 -14.28 -25.46
CA GLY A 389 20.96 -13.40 -25.15
C GLY A 389 20.80 -12.55 -23.88
N LYS A 390 19.83 -12.86 -23.00
CA LYS A 390 19.64 -12.12 -21.73
C LYS A 390 20.90 -12.08 -20.86
N THR A 391 21.47 -13.24 -20.54
CA THR A 391 22.68 -13.35 -19.71
C THR A 391 23.88 -12.63 -20.34
N TYR A 392 24.05 -12.75 -21.66
CA TYR A 392 25.09 -12.03 -22.41
C TYR A 392 24.90 -10.50 -22.32
N CYS A 393 23.66 -10.03 -22.47
CA CYS A 393 23.31 -8.62 -22.30
C CYS A 393 23.62 -8.13 -20.88
N ILE A 394 23.29 -8.90 -19.85
CA ILE A 394 23.63 -8.55 -18.46
C ILE A 394 25.15 -8.42 -18.32
N GLN A 395 25.94 -9.39 -18.79
CA GLN A 395 27.41 -9.30 -18.76
C GLN A 395 27.90 -8.02 -19.46
N GLY A 396 27.32 -7.66 -20.61
CA GLY A 396 27.57 -6.40 -21.31
C GLY A 396 27.30 -5.16 -20.45
N LEU A 397 26.12 -5.08 -19.84
CA LEU A 397 25.74 -3.98 -18.94
C LEU A 397 26.70 -3.87 -17.75
N LEU A 398 27.10 -5.01 -17.16
CA LEU A 398 28.04 -5.05 -16.04
C LEU A 398 29.45 -4.59 -16.44
N MET A 399 29.91 -4.91 -17.65
CA MET A 399 31.18 -4.37 -18.18
C MET A 399 31.12 -2.84 -18.31
N SER A 400 30.03 -2.32 -18.86
CA SER A 400 29.83 -0.87 -18.99
C SER A 400 29.74 -0.16 -17.63
N LEU A 401 29.12 -0.79 -16.62
CA LEU A 401 29.11 -0.29 -15.24
C LEU A 401 30.53 -0.31 -14.62
N ALA A 402 31.30 -1.37 -14.87
CA ALA A 402 32.68 -1.47 -14.41
C ALA A 402 33.57 -0.39 -15.02
N ASP A 403 33.41 -0.09 -16.32
CA ASP A 403 34.09 1.03 -17.00
C ASP A 403 33.77 2.36 -16.31
N ALA A 404 32.52 2.56 -15.91
CA ALA A 404 32.05 3.71 -15.13
C ALA A 404 32.42 3.66 -13.63
N GLN A 405 33.27 2.73 -13.21
CA GLN A 405 33.72 2.54 -11.82
C GLN A 405 32.60 2.16 -10.83
N ILE A 406 31.45 1.70 -11.33
CA ILE A 406 30.32 1.26 -10.53
C ILE A 406 30.43 -0.26 -10.34
N ARG A 407 30.45 -0.68 -9.07
CA ARG A 407 30.55 -2.09 -8.70
C ARG A 407 29.19 -2.76 -8.77
N SER A 408 29.17 -4.04 -9.12
CA SER A 408 27.93 -4.80 -9.27
C SER A 408 27.93 -6.08 -8.44
N LEU A 409 26.74 -6.48 -8.03
CA LEU A 409 26.46 -7.76 -7.37
C LEU A 409 25.57 -8.62 -8.26
N VAL A 410 25.93 -9.88 -8.42
CA VAL A 410 25.09 -10.92 -9.03
C VAL A 410 24.75 -11.95 -7.96
N ILE A 411 23.46 -12.27 -7.79
CA ILE A 411 23.04 -13.43 -6.97
C ILE A 411 22.67 -14.57 -7.92
N ASP A 412 23.56 -15.54 -8.07
CA ASP A 412 23.42 -16.62 -9.05
C ASP A 412 22.77 -17.87 -8.44
N TYR A 413 21.44 -17.84 -8.31
CA TYR A 413 20.61 -18.98 -7.93
C TYR A 413 20.16 -19.85 -9.11
N THR A 414 20.48 -19.45 -10.35
CA THR A 414 20.08 -20.12 -11.59
C THR A 414 21.24 -20.86 -12.28
N ASN A 415 22.47 -20.67 -11.80
CA ASN A 415 23.72 -21.13 -12.42
C ASN A 415 24.03 -20.46 -13.79
N GLY A 416 23.48 -19.27 -14.01
CA GLY A 416 23.69 -18.48 -15.23
C GLY A 416 25.06 -17.81 -15.29
N PHE A 417 25.73 -17.64 -14.15
CA PHE A 417 27.01 -16.92 -14.01
C PHE A 417 28.13 -17.81 -13.45
N LEU A 418 28.03 -19.13 -13.64
CA LEU A 418 29.13 -20.04 -13.35
C LEU A 418 30.40 -19.60 -14.09
N PRO A 419 31.61 -19.80 -13.52
CA PRO A 419 32.86 -19.35 -14.13
C PRO A 419 33.10 -19.81 -15.58
N ASN A 420 32.60 -20.99 -15.95
CA ASN A 420 32.68 -21.55 -17.30
C ASN A 420 31.60 -21.05 -18.27
N HIS A 421 30.64 -20.25 -17.80
CA HIS A 421 29.60 -19.58 -18.58
C HIS A 421 29.88 -18.08 -18.77
N LEU A 422 30.92 -17.55 -18.12
CA LEU A 422 31.33 -16.15 -18.27
C LEU A 422 32.13 -15.97 -19.55
N GLU A 423 31.86 -14.88 -20.26
CA GLU A 423 32.59 -14.53 -21.47
C GLU A 423 34.03 -14.07 -21.11
N PRO A 424 35.05 -14.41 -21.92
CA PRO A 424 36.43 -13.99 -21.65
C PRO A 424 36.59 -12.47 -21.46
N GLU A 425 35.88 -11.67 -22.25
CA GLU A 425 35.88 -10.22 -22.18
C GLU A 425 35.29 -9.70 -20.86
N PHE A 426 34.27 -10.37 -20.34
CA PHE A 426 33.68 -10.04 -19.03
C PHE A 426 34.67 -10.31 -17.90
N ILE A 427 35.36 -11.45 -17.95
CA ILE A 427 36.38 -11.82 -16.96
C ILE A 427 37.52 -10.79 -16.97
N GLU A 428 38.03 -10.46 -18.16
CA GLU A 428 39.14 -9.51 -18.34
C GLU A 428 38.79 -8.11 -17.84
N ARG A 429 37.60 -7.59 -18.19
CA ARG A 429 37.19 -6.22 -17.82
C ARG A 429 36.74 -6.07 -16.37
N THR A 430 36.06 -7.07 -15.81
CA THR A 430 35.43 -6.92 -14.48
C THR A 430 36.21 -7.58 -13.34
N ASN A 431 37.12 -8.51 -13.67
CA ASN A 431 37.84 -9.37 -12.72
C ASN A 431 36.88 -9.91 -11.63
N PRO A 432 35.86 -10.70 -12.00
CA PRO A 432 34.74 -11.00 -11.12
C PRO A 432 35.18 -11.91 -9.96
N LYS A 433 34.77 -11.56 -8.74
CA LYS A 433 34.98 -12.42 -7.55
C LYS A 433 33.79 -13.33 -7.35
N SER A 434 33.99 -14.65 -7.50
CA SER A 434 32.96 -15.64 -7.23
C SER A 434 33.04 -16.12 -5.77
N ASN A 435 31.99 -15.84 -5.00
CA ASN A 435 31.80 -16.31 -3.62
C ASN A 435 30.89 -17.54 -3.63
N ILE A 436 31.47 -18.74 -3.48
CA ILE A 436 30.71 -19.99 -3.39
C ILE A 436 30.23 -20.20 -1.95
N LEU A 437 28.95 -19.93 -1.71
CA LEU A 437 28.38 -19.87 -0.37
C LEU A 437 28.39 -21.20 0.38
N CYS A 438 28.32 -22.33 -0.33
CA CYS A 438 28.46 -23.67 0.27
C CYS A 438 29.85 -23.93 0.86
N ASN A 439 30.88 -23.26 0.32
CA ASN A 439 32.26 -23.45 0.75
C ASN A 439 32.63 -22.47 1.85
N GLU A 440 32.17 -21.22 1.71
CA GLU A 440 32.51 -20.13 2.62
C GLU A 440 31.25 -19.32 2.95
N PRO A 441 30.72 -19.41 4.19
CA PRO A 441 29.50 -18.73 4.58
C PRO A 441 29.63 -17.21 4.51
N PHE A 442 28.51 -16.54 4.22
CA PHE A 442 28.43 -15.08 4.21
C PHE A 442 28.23 -14.50 5.61
N GLY A 443 28.78 -13.31 5.85
CA GLY A 443 28.75 -12.56 7.12
C GLY A 443 27.39 -11.96 7.47
N MET A 444 26.38 -12.80 7.63
CA MET A 444 25.02 -12.38 7.97
C MET A 444 24.32 -13.36 8.92
N SER A 445 23.24 -12.87 9.54
CA SER A 445 22.28 -13.71 10.26
C SER A 445 20.86 -13.44 9.72
N PRO A 446 20.10 -14.48 9.32
CA PRO A 446 18.69 -14.33 8.96
C PRO A 446 17.83 -13.67 10.05
N PHE A 447 18.26 -13.80 11.31
CA PHE A 447 17.56 -13.33 12.52
C PHE A 447 18.02 -11.95 12.99
N ARG A 448 18.93 -11.30 12.26
CA ARG A 448 19.36 -9.93 12.58
C ARG A 448 18.14 -9.01 12.57
N ALA A 449 17.92 -8.31 13.68
CA ALA A 449 16.91 -7.28 13.78
C ALA A 449 17.33 -6.10 12.88
N GLN A 450 16.45 -5.73 11.95
CA GLN A 450 16.73 -4.61 11.05
C GLN A 450 16.44 -3.28 11.73
N LYS A 451 17.24 -2.25 11.39
CA LYS A 451 17.04 -0.87 11.84
C LYS A 451 16.55 -0.03 10.67
N GLN A 452 15.53 0.76 10.90
CA GLN A 452 14.97 1.69 9.92
C GLN A 452 15.10 3.11 10.43
N ASP A 453 15.59 4.01 9.56
CA ASP A 453 15.68 5.44 9.83
C ASP A 453 14.46 6.16 9.23
N PHE A 454 13.66 6.77 10.10
CA PHE A 454 12.53 7.64 9.75
C PHE A 454 12.88 9.11 9.96
N GLY A 455 13.93 9.60 9.30
CA GLY A 455 14.33 11.00 9.35
C GLY A 455 14.97 11.40 10.69
N GLY A 456 15.84 10.54 11.22
CA GLY A 456 16.53 10.67 12.51
C GLY A 456 15.93 9.81 13.63
N ILE A 457 14.79 9.16 13.41
CA ILE A 457 14.17 8.23 14.37
C ILE A 457 14.52 6.80 13.94
N PHE A 458 15.38 6.14 14.72
CA PHE A 458 15.75 4.75 14.49
C PHE A 458 14.75 3.81 15.17
N LEU A 459 14.05 3.00 14.38
CA LEU A 459 13.21 1.92 14.85
C LEU A 459 13.90 0.58 14.57
N GLU A 460 14.07 -0.23 15.61
CA GLU A 460 14.62 -1.57 15.51
C GLU A 460 13.48 -2.61 15.52
N GLU A 461 13.58 -3.62 14.66
CA GLU A 461 12.63 -4.73 14.60
C GLU A 461 12.52 -5.42 15.97
N LYS A 462 11.28 -5.56 16.46
CA LYS A 462 10.99 -6.37 17.66
C LYS A 462 11.07 -7.87 17.31
N PRO A 463 11.30 -8.76 18.30
CA PRO A 463 11.42 -10.20 18.06
C PRO A 463 10.30 -10.82 17.22
N HIS A 464 9.03 -10.47 17.47
CA HIS A 464 7.90 -10.96 16.68
C HIS A 464 7.94 -10.53 15.20
N MET A 465 8.53 -9.37 14.89
CA MET A 465 8.67 -8.90 13.50
C MET A 465 9.77 -9.68 12.78
N VAL A 466 10.89 -9.95 13.46
CA VAL A 466 11.96 -10.83 12.95
C VAL A 466 11.39 -12.23 12.67
N ALA A 467 10.64 -12.78 13.62
CA ALA A 467 9.98 -14.08 13.47
C ALA A 467 9.03 -14.10 12.27
N GLY A 468 8.14 -13.11 12.17
CA GLY A 468 7.20 -12.98 11.06
C GLY A 468 7.91 -12.91 9.69
N ARG A 469 8.97 -12.11 9.59
CA ARG A 469 9.78 -11.99 8.36
C ARG A 469 10.41 -13.34 8.01
N VAL A 470 11.13 -13.97 8.93
CA VAL A 470 11.84 -15.24 8.67
C VAL A 470 10.86 -16.38 8.36
N ALA A 471 9.77 -16.51 9.12
CA ALA A 471 8.74 -17.51 8.86
C ALA A 471 8.05 -17.30 7.51
N SER A 472 7.86 -16.04 7.07
CA SER A 472 7.27 -15.74 5.77
C SER A 472 8.15 -16.20 4.60
N VAL A 473 9.48 -16.14 4.76
CA VAL A 473 10.46 -16.65 3.79
C VAL A 473 10.35 -18.18 3.70
N PHE A 474 10.33 -18.87 4.85
CA PHE A 474 10.13 -20.32 4.87
C PHE A 474 8.81 -20.76 4.26
N ASN A 475 7.71 -20.07 4.58
CA ASN A 475 6.38 -20.37 4.04
C ASN A 475 6.31 -20.20 2.50
N LYS A 476 7.04 -19.21 1.98
CA LYS A 476 7.06 -18.93 0.54
C LYS A 476 7.76 -20.05 -0.23
N VAL A 477 8.91 -20.51 0.26
CA VAL A 477 9.70 -21.53 -0.44
C VAL A 477 9.17 -22.93 -0.18
N TYR A 478 8.84 -23.26 1.06
CA TYR A 478 8.30 -24.57 1.41
C TYR A 478 6.77 -24.56 1.45
N SER A 479 6.15 -24.80 0.29
CA SER A 479 4.69 -24.88 0.15
C SER A 479 4.03 -26.01 0.96
N THR A 480 4.81 -26.96 1.49
CA THR A 480 4.34 -28.08 2.32
C THR A 480 4.27 -27.78 3.82
N ILE A 481 4.70 -26.59 4.27
CA ILE A 481 4.57 -26.18 5.67
C ILE A 481 3.15 -25.68 5.91
N GLY A 482 2.37 -26.40 6.72
CA GLY A 482 0.98 -26.04 7.02
C GLY A 482 0.84 -24.88 8.01
N GLU A 483 -0.36 -24.31 8.13
CA GLU A 483 -0.64 -23.16 9.01
C GLU A 483 -0.20 -23.39 10.47
N ARG A 484 -0.46 -24.57 11.03
CA ARG A 484 -0.02 -24.94 12.40
C ARG A 484 1.50 -24.98 12.52
N GLN A 485 2.20 -25.45 11.49
CA GLN A 485 3.66 -25.50 11.49
C GLN A 485 4.25 -24.08 11.38
N ILE A 486 3.63 -23.18 10.59
CA ILE A 486 4.03 -21.77 10.54
C ILE A 486 3.84 -21.06 11.88
N ALA A 487 2.76 -21.34 12.61
CA ALA A 487 2.54 -20.77 13.94
C ALA A 487 3.65 -21.19 14.93
N VAL A 488 3.97 -22.49 14.98
CA VAL A 488 5.06 -23.02 15.81
C VAL A 488 6.41 -22.41 15.41
N LEU A 489 6.70 -22.33 14.11
CA LEU A 489 7.94 -21.75 13.61
C LEU A 489 8.09 -20.27 14.03
N ASN A 490 7.01 -19.49 13.95
CA ASN A 490 7.02 -18.09 14.42
C ASN A 490 7.30 -18.00 15.92
N GLU A 491 6.60 -18.78 16.74
CA GLU A 491 6.75 -18.74 18.20
C GLU A 491 8.17 -19.15 18.64
N VAL A 492 8.73 -20.19 18.00
CA VAL A 492 10.11 -20.64 18.27
C VAL A 492 11.12 -19.56 17.87
N ILE A 493 10.97 -18.96 16.69
CA ILE A 493 11.89 -17.89 16.26
C ILE A 493 11.76 -16.66 17.16
N GLU A 494 10.54 -16.24 17.52
CA GLU A 494 10.31 -15.10 18.39
C GLU A 494 10.96 -15.29 19.76
N SER A 495 10.72 -16.46 20.37
CA SER A 495 11.30 -16.83 21.67
C SER A 495 12.82 -16.93 21.61
N GLY A 496 13.36 -17.52 20.54
CA GLY A 496 14.80 -17.64 20.34
C GLY A 496 15.49 -16.29 20.14
N VAL A 497 14.92 -15.42 19.30
CA VAL A 497 15.42 -14.04 19.12
C VAL A 497 15.34 -13.24 20.42
N GLN A 498 14.26 -13.40 21.20
CA GLN A 498 14.13 -12.72 22.50
C GLN A 498 15.18 -13.22 23.51
N ARG A 499 15.52 -14.52 23.49
CA ARG A 499 16.46 -15.13 24.44
C ARG A 499 17.93 -14.86 24.08
N TYR A 500 18.29 -15.00 22.81
CA TYR A 500 19.68 -14.98 22.34
C TYR A 500 20.06 -13.68 21.61
N GLY A 501 19.09 -12.84 21.24
CA GLY A 501 19.35 -11.62 20.49
C GLY A 501 20.11 -11.88 19.18
N SER A 502 21.18 -11.13 18.95
CA SER A 502 22.04 -11.27 17.77
C SER A 502 22.80 -12.60 17.68
N ALA A 503 22.89 -13.35 18.78
CA ALA A 503 23.53 -14.66 18.81
C ALA A 503 22.59 -15.79 18.34
N TYR A 504 21.31 -15.51 18.10
CA TYR A 504 20.37 -16.52 17.61
C TYR A 504 20.75 -16.98 16.20
N SER A 505 20.95 -18.29 16.04
CA SER A 505 21.41 -18.91 14.79
C SER A 505 20.42 -19.95 14.26
N LEU A 506 20.64 -20.40 13.02
CA LEU A 506 19.84 -21.46 12.41
C LEU A 506 19.97 -22.78 13.19
N GLN A 507 21.12 -23.01 13.84
CA GLN A 507 21.31 -24.17 14.70
C GLN A 507 20.47 -24.07 15.96
N ASN A 508 20.45 -22.91 16.63
CA ASN A 508 19.59 -22.69 17.80
C ASN A 508 18.12 -22.88 17.45
N MET A 509 17.67 -22.35 16.32
CA MET A 509 16.30 -22.56 15.83
C MET A 509 15.99 -24.04 15.62
N LEU A 510 16.94 -24.82 15.09
CA LEU A 510 16.74 -26.26 14.89
C LEU A 510 16.63 -26.99 16.23
N ASP A 511 17.44 -26.63 17.21
CA ASP A 511 17.42 -27.22 18.54
C ASP A 511 16.11 -26.87 19.27
N ASP A 512 15.72 -25.59 19.27
CA ASP A 512 14.45 -25.12 19.86
C ASP A 512 13.22 -25.78 19.20
N LEU A 513 13.26 -26.03 17.87
CA LEU A 513 12.21 -26.79 17.17
C LEU A 513 12.16 -28.26 17.59
N ASN A 514 13.30 -28.88 17.92
CA ASN A 514 13.32 -30.28 18.38
C ASN A 514 12.82 -30.43 19.83
N GLU A 515 12.93 -29.37 20.63
CA GLU A 515 12.42 -29.32 22.00
C GLU A 515 10.90 -29.07 22.06
N GLU A 516 10.29 -28.58 20.99
CA GLU A 516 8.84 -28.36 20.91
C GLU A 516 8.06 -29.69 20.79
N GLU A 517 7.00 -29.86 21.57
CA GLU A 517 6.33 -31.17 21.72
C GLU A 517 5.39 -31.54 20.57
N THR A 518 4.98 -30.59 19.72
CA THR A 518 3.91 -30.80 18.74
C THR A 518 4.40 -30.96 17.30
N ALA A 519 4.60 -29.86 16.58
CA ALA A 519 4.92 -29.85 15.14
C ALA A 519 6.40 -29.57 14.86
N GLY A 520 7.16 -29.23 15.91
CA GLY A 520 8.56 -28.86 15.89
C GLY A 520 9.49 -29.90 15.29
N PRO A 521 9.49 -31.18 15.72
CA PRO A 521 10.40 -32.19 15.16
C PRO A 521 10.20 -32.42 13.66
N ALA A 522 8.96 -32.31 13.19
CA ALA A 522 8.64 -32.39 11.76
C ALA A 522 9.14 -31.17 10.98
N LEU A 523 9.05 -29.97 11.55
CA LEU A 523 9.65 -28.75 11.00
C LEU A 523 11.18 -28.84 11.00
N ALA A 524 11.79 -29.22 12.12
CA ALA A 524 13.22 -29.39 12.24
C ALA A 524 13.76 -30.35 11.19
N SER A 525 13.10 -31.49 10.99
CA SER A 525 13.48 -32.45 9.93
C SER A 525 13.44 -31.85 8.53
N LYS A 526 12.46 -30.98 8.24
CA LYS A 526 12.34 -30.28 6.94
C LYS A 526 13.40 -29.18 6.78
N LEU A 527 13.73 -28.45 7.84
CA LEU A 527 14.66 -27.30 7.81
C LEU A 527 16.13 -27.71 8.01
N ALA A 528 16.40 -28.89 8.56
CA ALA A 528 17.74 -29.41 8.82
C ALA A 528 18.68 -29.36 7.59
N PRO A 529 18.24 -29.62 6.34
CA PRO A 529 19.09 -29.47 5.16
C PRO A 529 19.66 -28.05 5.01
N LEU A 530 18.86 -27.00 5.24
CA LEU A 530 19.33 -25.61 5.18
C LEU A 530 20.41 -25.34 6.23
N VAL A 531 20.18 -25.80 7.47
CA VAL A 531 21.13 -25.61 8.58
C VAL A 531 22.45 -26.31 8.26
N LYS A 532 22.39 -27.53 7.73
CA LYS A 532 23.56 -28.32 7.34
C LYS A 532 24.32 -27.72 6.14
N SER A 533 23.68 -26.92 5.30
CA SER A 533 24.34 -26.21 4.20
C SER A 533 25.27 -25.10 4.68
N ASN A 534 25.18 -24.67 5.94
CA ASN A 534 26.10 -23.71 6.58
C ASN A 534 26.39 -22.46 5.73
N LEU A 535 25.34 -21.79 5.26
CA LEU A 535 25.44 -20.69 4.29
C LEU A 535 25.73 -19.32 4.92
N PHE A 536 25.47 -19.18 6.22
CA PHE A 536 25.49 -17.90 6.94
C PHE A 536 26.29 -18.04 8.24
N SER A 537 27.08 -17.03 8.56
CA SER A 537 27.87 -16.96 9.78
C SER A 537 27.91 -15.53 10.32
N SER A 538 27.71 -15.36 11.62
CA SER A 538 27.89 -14.07 12.30
C SER A 538 29.36 -13.67 12.46
N ASP A 539 30.28 -14.63 12.35
CA ASP A 539 31.73 -14.46 12.60
C ASP A 539 32.56 -14.36 11.29
N SER A 540 31.89 -14.26 10.14
CA SER A 540 32.57 -14.14 8.84
C SER A 540 32.91 -12.68 8.56
N ASP A 541 34.16 -12.41 8.17
CA ASP A 541 34.63 -11.08 7.76
C ASP A 541 33.99 -10.60 6.43
N LYS A 542 33.24 -11.46 5.73
CA LYS A 542 32.60 -11.11 4.46
C LYS A 542 31.33 -10.29 4.68
N SER A 543 31.43 -9.00 4.50
CA SER A 543 30.33 -8.05 4.61
C SER A 543 29.90 -7.49 3.25
N TRP A 544 28.77 -6.77 3.22
CA TRP A 544 28.37 -6.01 2.04
C TRP A 544 29.34 -4.87 1.70
N ASN A 545 30.08 -4.33 2.69
CA ASN A 545 31.13 -3.34 2.43
C ASN A 545 32.21 -3.94 1.53
N ASP A 546 32.65 -5.17 1.79
CA ASP A 546 33.66 -5.84 0.95
C ASP A 546 33.15 -6.09 -0.47
N VAL A 547 31.83 -6.26 -0.64
CA VAL A 547 31.18 -6.45 -1.94
C VAL A 547 31.17 -5.14 -2.75
N PHE A 548 30.86 -4.01 -2.10
CA PHE A 548 30.60 -2.74 -2.79
C PHE A 548 31.74 -1.70 -2.68
N GLU A 549 32.76 -1.94 -1.86
CA GLU A 549 33.88 -1.01 -1.65
C GLU A 549 35.25 -1.59 -2.08
N SER A 550 35.34 -2.89 -2.42
CA SER A 550 36.59 -3.55 -2.80
C SER A 550 37.33 -2.88 -3.98
N GLU A 551 38.63 -2.65 -3.85
CA GLU A 551 39.45 -2.08 -4.92
C GLU A 551 39.89 -3.11 -5.99
N HIS A 552 39.72 -4.41 -5.73
CA HIS A 552 40.33 -5.46 -6.53
C HIS A 552 39.42 -6.07 -7.60
N HIS A 553 38.10 -5.98 -7.43
CA HIS A 553 37.13 -6.56 -8.35
C HIS A 553 35.95 -5.61 -8.58
N ARG A 554 35.44 -5.58 -9.81
CA ARG A 554 34.32 -4.69 -10.20
C ARG A 554 32.97 -5.39 -10.16
N SER A 555 32.96 -6.71 -10.21
CA SER A 555 31.75 -7.51 -10.04
C SER A 555 31.96 -8.59 -8.99
N THR A 556 30.96 -8.81 -8.15
CA THR A 556 30.91 -9.90 -7.18
C THR A 556 29.77 -10.83 -7.54
N ILE A 557 30.03 -12.13 -7.63
CA ILE A 557 29.03 -13.15 -7.93
C ILE A 557 28.84 -13.99 -6.66
N MET A 558 27.64 -13.96 -6.08
CA MET A 558 27.22 -14.84 -5.00
C MET A 558 26.70 -16.14 -5.60
N GLN A 559 27.53 -17.17 -5.59
CA GLN A 559 27.26 -18.43 -6.25
C GLN A 559 26.53 -19.39 -5.32
N LEU A 560 25.34 -19.80 -5.73
CA LEU A 560 24.50 -20.79 -5.02
C LEU A 560 24.52 -22.17 -5.71
N ALA A 561 25.50 -22.39 -6.58
CA ALA A 561 25.72 -23.67 -7.25
C ALA A 561 25.82 -24.82 -6.25
N SER A 562 25.45 -26.03 -6.68
CA SER A 562 25.40 -27.27 -5.88
C SER A 562 24.33 -27.33 -4.78
N LEU A 563 23.65 -26.23 -4.47
CA LEU A 563 22.47 -26.24 -3.60
C LEU A 563 21.25 -26.77 -4.35
N ASN A 564 20.36 -27.43 -3.62
CA ASN A 564 19.05 -27.74 -4.16
C ASN A 564 18.26 -26.44 -4.36
N HIS A 565 17.22 -26.51 -5.21
CA HIS A 565 16.46 -25.33 -5.61
C HIS A 565 15.88 -24.60 -4.39
N ASP A 566 15.23 -25.30 -3.46
CA ASP A 566 14.61 -24.69 -2.28
C ASP A 566 15.63 -23.96 -1.39
N ILE A 567 16.79 -24.56 -1.13
CA ILE A 567 17.83 -23.94 -0.31
C ILE A 567 18.44 -22.72 -1.02
N SER A 568 18.65 -22.81 -2.34
CA SER A 568 19.11 -21.68 -3.15
C SER A 568 18.12 -20.50 -3.10
N MET A 569 16.82 -20.78 -3.21
CA MET A 569 15.77 -19.77 -3.12
C MET A 569 15.68 -19.15 -1.72
N LEU A 570 15.74 -19.95 -0.65
CA LEU A 570 15.79 -19.45 0.73
C LEU A 570 17.00 -18.55 0.96
N CYS A 571 18.17 -19.00 0.51
CA CYS A 571 19.40 -18.24 0.66
C CYS A 571 19.30 -16.90 -0.06
N THR A 572 18.77 -16.90 -1.29
CA THR A 572 18.53 -15.69 -2.08
C THR A 572 17.60 -14.73 -1.35
N GLU A 573 16.44 -15.19 -0.85
CA GLU A 573 15.49 -14.34 -0.12
C GLU A 573 16.12 -13.73 1.15
N PHE A 574 16.90 -14.50 1.91
CA PHE A 574 17.61 -13.98 3.08
C PHE A 574 18.70 -12.97 2.71
N LEU A 575 19.50 -13.24 1.67
CA LEU A 575 20.52 -12.30 1.17
C LEU A 575 19.86 -11.00 0.71
N LEU A 576 18.73 -11.07 0.01
CA LEU A 576 18.00 -9.87 -0.42
C LEU A 576 17.47 -9.06 0.76
N TRP A 577 16.94 -9.71 1.81
CA TRP A 577 16.54 -9.00 3.03
C TRP A 577 17.70 -8.28 3.71
N ASP A 578 18.83 -8.96 3.87
CA ASP A 578 20.01 -8.37 4.51
C ASP A 578 20.63 -7.26 3.65
N LEU A 579 20.66 -7.45 2.33
CA LEU A 579 21.11 -6.45 1.37
C LEU A 579 20.20 -5.21 1.33
N TYR A 580 18.89 -5.39 1.40
CA TYR A 580 17.95 -4.26 1.48
C TYR A 580 18.20 -3.44 2.74
N SER A 581 18.42 -4.09 3.88
CA SER A 581 18.74 -3.40 5.13
C SER A 581 20.09 -2.68 5.08
N TYR A 582 21.10 -3.32 4.48
CA TYR A 582 22.38 -2.69 4.22
C TYR A 582 22.20 -1.42 3.39
N ALA A 583 21.44 -1.48 2.30
CA ALA A 583 21.13 -0.30 1.48
C ALA A 583 20.39 0.77 2.28
N CYS A 584 19.42 0.40 3.12
CA CYS A 584 18.71 1.36 3.99
C CYS A 584 19.64 2.05 4.98
N SER A 585 20.67 1.37 5.46
CA SER A 585 21.58 1.86 6.50
C SER A 585 22.74 2.69 5.95
N TYR A 586 23.30 2.30 4.79
CA TYR A 586 24.54 2.87 4.25
C TYR A 586 24.40 3.43 2.83
N GLY A 587 23.28 3.14 2.16
CA GLY A 587 23.03 3.53 0.79
C GLY A 587 22.56 4.97 0.63
N SER A 588 22.65 5.50 -0.59
CA SER A 588 22.12 6.81 -0.96
C SER A 588 21.82 6.86 -2.46
N LYS A 589 20.92 7.75 -2.90
CA LYS A 589 20.61 7.93 -4.34
C LYS A 589 21.86 8.22 -5.18
N GLU A 590 22.89 8.83 -4.61
CA GLU A 590 24.13 9.21 -5.31
C GLU A 590 25.16 8.07 -5.38
N LYS A 591 25.00 7.02 -4.57
CA LYS A 591 25.85 5.84 -4.58
C LYS A 591 25.03 4.62 -5.04
N PRO A 592 24.88 4.42 -6.35
CA PRO A 592 24.07 3.34 -6.86
C PRO A 592 24.65 1.97 -6.49
N ILE A 593 23.76 1.02 -6.18
CA ILE A 593 24.05 -0.37 -5.82
C ILE A 593 23.39 -1.27 -6.87
N PRO A 594 24.07 -1.57 -8.00
CA PRO A 594 23.58 -2.49 -9.01
C PRO A 594 23.52 -3.93 -8.50
N ILE A 595 22.34 -4.54 -8.58
CA ILE A 595 22.05 -5.91 -8.17
C ILE A 595 21.39 -6.63 -9.34
N VAL A 596 21.97 -7.74 -9.76
CA VAL A 596 21.46 -8.62 -10.82
C VAL A 596 20.70 -9.78 -10.20
N LEU A 597 19.47 -9.98 -10.67
CA LEU A 597 18.64 -11.14 -10.35
C LEU A 597 18.10 -11.74 -11.65
N ASP A 598 18.46 -12.98 -11.93
CA ASP A 598 18.05 -13.70 -13.14
C ASP A 598 16.87 -14.64 -12.86
N GLU A 599 15.97 -14.85 -13.81
CA GLU A 599 14.73 -15.62 -13.61
C GLU A 599 13.91 -15.16 -12.39
N VAL A 600 13.69 -13.86 -12.28
CA VAL A 600 13.05 -13.24 -11.10
C VAL A 600 11.64 -13.76 -10.84
N GLN A 601 10.96 -14.38 -11.81
CA GLN A 601 9.65 -14.97 -11.58
C GLN A 601 9.62 -16.07 -10.51
N ASN A 602 10.79 -16.61 -10.14
CA ASN A 602 10.91 -17.60 -9.06
C ASN A 602 10.94 -16.96 -7.66
N LEU A 603 11.24 -15.66 -7.56
CA LEU A 603 11.31 -14.93 -6.30
C LEU A 603 9.93 -14.50 -5.80
N ASP A 604 9.88 -14.03 -4.56
CA ASP A 604 8.67 -13.47 -4.01
C ASP A 604 8.40 -12.04 -4.50
N HIS A 605 7.30 -11.83 -5.24
CA HIS A 605 6.92 -10.53 -5.77
C HIS A 605 5.91 -9.78 -4.89
N ARG A 606 5.48 -10.34 -3.77
CA ARG A 606 4.57 -9.67 -2.82
C ARG A 606 5.15 -8.31 -2.40
N LEU A 607 4.29 -7.31 -2.17
CA LEU A 607 4.75 -5.96 -1.83
C LEU A 607 5.67 -5.93 -0.59
N GLU A 608 5.38 -6.76 0.41
CA GLU A 608 6.16 -6.87 1.64
C GLU A 608 7.43 -7.73 1.51
N SER A 609 7.70 -8.33 0.34
CA SER A 609 8.89 -9.12 0.08
C SER A 609 10.12 -8.22 -0.11
N PRO A 610 11.35 -8.76 -0.04
CA PRO A 610 12.54 -7.94 -0.22
C PRO A 610 12.64 -7.40 -1.65
N LEU A 611 12.30 -8.21 -2.67
CA LEU A 611 12.23 -7.74 -4.05
C LEU A 611 11.16 -6.65 -4.24
N GLY A 612 9.98 -6.81 -3.63
CA GLY A 612 8.91 -5.82 -3.65
C GLY A 612 9.37 -4.48 -3.10
N LYS A 613 10.00 -4.47 -1.92
CA LYS A 613 10.54 -3.26 -1.28
C LYS A 613 11.70 -2.65 -2.07
N MET A 614 12.59 -3.46 -2.64
CA MET A 614 13.68 -2.96 -3.48
C MET A 614 13.16 -2.25 -4.75
N LEU A 615 12.07 -2.74 -5.36
CA LEU A 615 11.45 -2.13 -6.54
C LEU A 615 10.72 -0.81 -6.23
N THR A 616 10.05 -0.72 -5.08
CA THR A 616 9.20 0.43 -4.74
C THR A 616 9.93 1.52 -3.95
N GLU A 617 10.78 1.13 -3.01
CA GLU A 617 11.42 2.01 -2.03
C GLU A 617 12.94 2.09 -2.21
N GLY A 618 13.55 1.04 -2.76
CA GLY A 618 15.01 0.89 -2.87
C GLY A 618 15.72 2.04 -3.59
N ARG A 619 15.05 2.74 -4.53
CA ARG A 619 15.63 3.87 -5.26
C ARG A 619 16.19 4.98 -4.36
N LYS A 620 15.59 5.20 -3.19
CA LYS A 620 16.01 6.24 -2.23
C LYS A 620 17.40 5.94 -1.65
N PHE A 621 17.71 4.66 -1.56
CA PHE A 621 18.92 4.09 -0.97
C PHE A 621 19.96 3.71 -2.03
N GLY A 622 19.76 4.10 -3.29
CA GLY A 622 20.67 3.79 -4.38
C GLY A 622 20.47 2.40 -5.00
N VAL A 623 19.49 1.61 -4.55
CA VAL A 623 19.23 0.28 -5.13
C VAL A 623 18.93 0.40 -6.63
N SER A 624 19.68 -0.33 -7.44
CA SER A 624 19.59 -0.38 -8.89
C SER A 624 19.42 -1.84 -9.29
N LEU A 625 18.25 -2.22 -9.80
CA LEU A 625 17.96 -3.63 -10.09
C LEU A 625 18.14 -3.90 -11.57
N ILE A 626 18.88 -4.94 -11.93
CA ILE A 626 18.95 -5.49 -13.27
C ILE A 626 18.26 -6.86 -13.21
N LEU A 627 16.99 -6.88 -13.61
CA LEU A 627 16.12 -8.04 -13.48
C LEU A 627 16.00 -8.75 -14.82
N ALA A 628 15.99 -10.08 -14.84
CA ALA A 628 15.68 -10.85 -16.04
C ALA A 628 14.57 -11.86 -15.79
N THR A 629 13.66 -12.01 -16.76
CA THR A 629 12.55 -12.96 -16.69
C THR A 629 12.16 -13.50 -18.06
N GLN A 630 11.68 -14.75 -18.09
CA GLN A 630 11.21 -15.43 -19.30
C GLN A 630 9.70 -15.29 -19.54
N THR A 631 8.91 -15.22 -18.48
CA THR A 631 7.45 -15.26 -18.53
C THR A 631 6.84 -14.32 -17.50
N LEU A 632 5.83 -13.57 -17.93
CA LEU A 632 5.05 -12.71 -17.05
C LEU A 632 3.72 -13.35 -16.64
N SER A 633 3.25 -14.34 -17.41
CA SER A 633 1.96 -14.98 -17.19
C SER A 633 1.84 -15.69 -15.84
N MET A 634 2.96 -16.02 -15.17
CA MET A 634 2.97 -16.61 -13.83
C MET A 634 2.73 -15.58 -12.71
N LEU A 635 2.91 -14.29 -13.00
CA LEU A 635 2.78 -13.21 -12.03
C LEU A 635 1.37 -12.64 -12.04
N ARG A 636 0.90 -12.19 -10.87
CA ARG A 636 -0.36 -11.46 -10.73
C ARG A 636 -0.24 -10.08 -11.38
N LYS A 637 -1.38 -9.45 -11.68
CA LYS A 637 -1.39 -8.17 -12.37
C LYS A 637 -0.64 -7.07 -11.60
N ASP A 638 -0.81 -7.00 -10.28
CA ASP A 638 -0.11 -6.03 -9.44
C ASP A 638 1.41 -6.29 -9.36
N GLU A 639 1.83 -7.56 -9.40
CA GLU A 639 3.23 -7.98 -9.46
C GLU A 639 3.86 -7.58 -10.81
N GLN A 640 3.13 -7.80 -11.91
CA GLN A 640 3.54 -7.32 -13.24
C GLN A 640 3.67 -5.80 -13.25
N ASP A 641 2.65 -5.08 -12.79
CA ASP A 641 2.65 -3.61 -12.76
C ASP A 641 3.85 -3.06 -11.97
N ARG A 642 4.26 -3.70 -10.86
CA ARG A 642 5.49 -3.35 -10.10
C ARG A 642 6.76 -3.54 -10.92
N LEU A 643 6.94 -4.70 -11.59
CA LEU A 643 8.09 -4.92 -12.46
C LEU A 643 8.17 -3.89 -13.59
N PHE A 644 7.02 -3.45 -14.10
CA PHE A 644 6.94 -2.43 -15.15
C PHE A 644 7.27 -0.99 -14.69
N GLN A 645 7.41 -0.75 -13.39
CA GLN A 645 7.90 0.52 -12.87
C GLN A 645 9.39 0.75 -13.15
N ALA A 646 10.13 -0.29 -13.56
CA ALA A 646 11.51 -0.13 -14.00
C ALA A 646 11.62 0.89 -15.14
N CYS A 647 12.53 1.86 -15.01
CA CYS A 647 12.65 2.95 -15.99
C CYS A 647 13.08 2.48 -17.37
N HIS A 648 13.87 1.40 -17.44
CA HIS A 648 14.35 0.86 -18.71
C HIS A 648 13.94 -0.61 -18.88
N LYS A 649 13.56 -0.97 -20.10
CA LYS A 649 13.09 -2.32 -20.45
C LYS A 649 13.78 -2.78 -21.72
N LEU A 650 14.39 -3.96 -21.67
CA LEU A 650 14.95 -4.62 -22.86
C LEU A 650 14.08 -5.82 -23.19
N ILE A 651 13.48 -5.85 -24.38
CA ILE A 651 12.60 -6.93 -24.80
C ILE A 651 13.26 -7.70 -25.94
N PHE A 652 13.90 -8.82 -25.60
CA PHE A 652 14.36 -9.82 -26.57
C PHE A 652 13.18 -10.65 -27.07
N ALA A 653 13.40 -11.42 -28.13
CA ALA A 653 12.41 -12.29 -28.74
C ALA A 653 11.62 -13.12 -27.67
N PRO A 654 10.34 -12.82 -27.43
CA PRO A 654 9.56 -13.50 -26.41
C PRO A 654 9.08 -14.87 -26.91
N ALA A 655 8.63 -15.71 -25.99
CA ALA A 655 7.90 -16.92 -26.37
C ALA A 655 6.59 -16.54 -27.08
N LYS A 656 6.17 -17.33 -28.09
CA LYS A 656 4.95 -17.05 -28.88
C LYS A 656 3.68 -16.88 -28.02
N THR A 657 3.62 -17.57 -26.88
CA THR A 657 2.52 -17.48 -25.92
C THR A 657 2.48 -16.16 -25.17
N GLU A 658 3.62 -15.48 -25.03
CA GLU A 658 3.77 -14.22 -24.28
C GLU A 658 3.78 -12.99 -25.19
N THR A 659 3.99 -13.15 -26.51
CA THR A 659 4.12 -12.04 -27.48
C THR A 659 2.99 -11.03 -27.38
N LYS A 660 1.74 -11.49 -27.26
CA LYS A 660 0.57 -10.60 -27.13
C LYS A 660 0.60 -9.78 -25.84
N THR A 661 1.01 -10.40 -24.74
CA THR A 661 1.12 -9.75 -23.44
C THR A 661 2.15 -8.62 -23.52
N TYR A 662 3.35 -8.91 -24.03
CA TYR A 662 4.40 -7.90 -24.21
C TYR A 662 3.99 -6.78 -25.17
N ALA A 663 3.36 -7.11 -26.31
CA ALA A 663 2.89 -6.14 -27.28
C ALA A 663 1.85 -5.16 -26.69
N LYS A 664 0.95 -5.66 -25.84
CA LYS A 664 -0.03 -4.83 -25.13
C LYS A 664 0.64 -3.88 -24.14
N ILE A 665 1.69 -4.33 -23.46
CA ILE A 665 2.45 -3.48 -22.53
C ILE A 665 3.24 -2.40 -23.27
N LEU A 666 3.81 -2.74 -24.43
CA LEU A 666 4.48 -1.79 -25.32
C LEU A 666 3.53 -0.71 -25.81
N GLU A 667 2.31 -1.07 -26.21
CA GLU A 667 1.26 -0.11 -26.61
C GLU A 667 0.91 0.86 -25.48
N LEU A 668 0.83 0.39 -24.23
CA LEU A 668 0.59 1.24 -23.06
C LEU A 668 1.78 2.17 -22.76
N SER A 669 3.00 1.72 -23.06
CA SER A 669 4.23 2.49 -22.80
C SER A 669 4.52 3.51 -23.89
N MET A 670 4.09 3.25 -25.14
CA MET A 670 4.35 4.05 -26.34
C MET A 670 3.03 4.60 -26.93
N PRO A 671 2.52 5.74 -26.44
CA PRO A 671 1.25 6.31 -26.91
C PRO A 671 1.23 6.54 -28.42
N GLY A 672 0.14 6.15 -29.09
CA GLY A 672 -0.04 6.33 -30.53
C GLY A 672 0.39 5.13 -31.39
N THR A 673 0.93 4.08 -30.78
CA THR A 673 1.24 2.80 -31.45
C THR A 673 0.10 1.78 -31.29
N LYS A 674 0.12 0.68 -32.06
CA LYS A 674 -0.90 -0.37 -31.98
C LYS A 674 -0.28 -1.70 -31.55
N GLN A 675 -0.99 -2.47 -30.73
CA GLN A 675 -0.56 -3.81 -30.30
C GLN A 675 -0.12 -4.70 -31.48
N ALA A 676 -0.85 -4.71 -32.59
CA ALA A 676 -0.53 -5.56 -33.75
C ALA A 676 0.84 -5.23 -34.40
N GLU A 677 1.28 -3.97 -34.33
CA GLU A 677 2.59 -3.54 -34.85
C GLU A 677 3.71 -4.11 -33.97
N TRP A 678 3.54 -4.04 -32.64
CA TRP A 678 4.48 -4.62 -31.68
C TRP A 678 4.54 -6.14 -31.75
N GLU A 679 3.40 -6.82 -31.94
CA GLU A 679 3.39 -8.29 -32.13
C GLU A 679 4.25 -8.71 -33.31
N LYS A 680 4.17 -7.94 -34.42
CA LYS A 680 5.01 -8.19 -35.60
C LYS A 680 6.49 -7.92 -35.30
N GLN A 681 6.82 -6.76 -34.74
CA GLN A 681 8.21 -6.40 -34.44
C GLN A 681 8.87 -7.40 -33.48
N LEU A 682 8.17 -7.79 -32.40
CA LEU A 682 8.65 -8.79 -31.45
C LEU A 682 8.85 -10.17 -32.09
N GLY A 683 8.03 -10.51 -33.08
CA GLY A 683 8.16 -11.76 -33.84
C GLY A 683 9.32 -11.78 -34.83
N ASP A 684 9.77 -10.61 -35.29
CA ASP A 684 10.85 -10.44 -36.27
C ASP A 684 12.25 -10.30 -35.62
N LEU A 685 12.33 -10.20 -34.28
CA LEU A 685 13.59 -10.10 -33.54
C LEU A 685 14.46 -11.36 -33.72
N SER A 686 15.70 -11.16 -34.17
CA SER A 686 16.71 -12.22 -34.20
C SER A 686 17.42 -12.39 -32.84
N LYS A 687 18.12 -13.51 -32.66
CA LYS A 687 18.94 -13.75 -31.46
C LYS A 687 19.93 -12.60 -31.24
N GLY A 688 19.98 -12.07 -30.02
CA GLY A 688 20.82 -10.92 -29.66
C GLY A 688 20.23 -9.55 -30.02
N GLN A 689 19.11 -9.49 -30.75
CA GLN A 689 18.36 -8.25 -30.96
C GLN A 689 17.28 -8.10 -29.87
N CYS A 690 17.07 -6.87 -29.43
CA CYS A 690 16.01 -6.51 -28.51
C CYS A 690 15.44 -5.13 -28.84
N LEU A 691 14.22 -4.87 -28.38
CA LEU A 691 13.67 -3.52 -28.30
C LEU A 691 14.15 -2.88 -26.99
N SER A 692 14.63 -1.64 -27.05
CA SER A 692 15.10 -0.88 -25.90
C SER A 692 14.11 0.22 -25.56
N VAL A 693 13.23 -0.02 -24.59
CA VAL A 693 12.17 0.92 -24.21
C VAL A 693 12.53 1.61 -22.91
N GLY A 694 12.71 2.92 -22.95
CA GLY A 694 13.10 3.69 -21.78
C GLY A 694 13.36 5.15 -22.10
N TYR A 695 13.97 5.84 -21.14
CA TYR A 695 14.37 7.23 -21.34
C TYR A 695 15.74 7.31 -22.03
N HIS A 696 15.76 7.93 -23.20
CA HIS A 696 16.94 8.19 -23.99
C HIS A 696 17.24 9.70 -24.01
N LEU A 697 18.52 10.06 -24.11
CA LEU A 697 18.94 11.46 -24.14
C LEU A 697 18.80 12.04 -25.56
N ASP A 698 17.88 13.00 -25.73
CA ASP A 698 17.71 13.76 -26.96
C ASP A 698 17.89 15.27 -26.66
N ASN A 699 18.90 15.89 -27.29
CA ASN A 699 19.22 17.30 -27.13
C ASN A 699 19.34 17.78 -25.66
N GLY A 700 19.86 16.91 -24.78
CA GLY A 700 20.04 17.19 -23.36
C GLY A 700 18.79 16.99 -22.49
N GLN A 701 17.69 16.48 -23.04
CA GLN A 701 16.49 16.10 -22.30
C GLN A 701 16.21 14.61 -22.42
N LEU A 702 15.75 14.00 -21.34
CA LEU A 702 15.27 12.61 -21.36
C LEU A 702 13.91 12.54 -22.06
N LYS A 703 13.83 11.72 -23.11
CA LYS A 703 12.59 11.39 -23.80
C LYS A 703 12.37 9.89 -23.77
N MET A 704 11.12 9.51 -23.56
CA MET A 704 10.74 8.11 -23.58
C MET A 704 10.66 7.66 -25.05
N GLU A 705 11.46 6.67 -25.42
CA GLU A 705 11.61 6.14 -26.79
C GLU A 705 11.78 4.60 -26.78
N CYS A 706 11.73 3.99 -27.96
CA CYS A 706 11.88 2.55 -28.20
C CYS A 706 12.90 2.27 -29.31
#